data_AF-A0A8C9TCE3-F1
#
_entry.id   AF-A0A8C9TCE3-F1
#
_cell.length_a   1.000
_cell.length_b   1.000
_cell.length_c   1.000
_cell.angle_alpha   90.00
_cell.angle_beta   90.00
_cell.angle_gamma   90.00
#
_symmetry.space_group_name_H-M   'P 1'
#
loop_
_entity.id
_entity.type
_entity.pdbx_description
1 polymer ?
#
loop_
_entity_poly.entity_id
_entity_poly.type
_entity_poly.pdbx_seq_one_letter_code
_entity_poly.pdbx_strand_id
1 'polypeptide(L)'
;MRKKFENTETFGQYPLQVNGYKDLHESLEAAMIEGDIESLHSEKPGVSGQEHWFAELPPVLTFELSRFQFNQVLGRPEKIHNKLEFPAVLYLDRYLNRNRDITRVKRREMRRLKEHLLLLQQRLERYMSYGSGPKRCPLADVLEYTVEFASSQPILSSPSRAVDATEPFSASADPGSPNSTEGPLSAPFPQQRVPVHKPLTQSRVLPNPLGQPAPRFITEEELRVLEGCLQRWRSEVEKDTRELQGYISRIHTTMELMYSDTTLMQVPYRLHAVLVHEGQASAGHYWAYIFSPQLQHWLKFNDVSVTKSTWEELVRDSFGGYRNASAYCLMYVDDKKPFLVQEKFDKETGQMLSGLDKLPADLKEYVKEDNRLFEKELREWDMLQAHRAAVEKLASAMAGTSTESEAAQPDGQEPSPPESGVLPPYDENVKYGQLTVCPPTPSTPQAIKLEYGRLLWLAQQDTSPENDPRLLYVMVYLIKNQAPKTILERTLLTQFADRDLSFNEQCKNIMKVAQEKLHSIRPEEVNIEEYETWHRDYHNFRETTVFLMIGLELFQKESYVEALMYLIYSYQYNKKLLSRGPYRGHDKELIAHYRRECLLRLNEHAAALFQSGEEPELSDGMTIMNELVVPCLPLLLANEEQAEERDMAAVEDIRNRWCSYLGQEMEPKLQETLTDFLPKLLDCSVETRSFRDPPRLPSLSTLELRERFSRVLTSLRQTSAKER
;
A
#
# COMPACT_ATOMS: atom_id res chain seq x y z
N MET A 1 -16.67 9.02 -54.34
CA MET A 1 -15.51 9.80 -53.86
C MET A 1 -15.53 9.78 -52.34
N ARG A 2 -14.55 9.17 -51.66
CA ARG A 2 -14.42 9.28 -50.19
C ARG A 2 -14.07 10.74 -49.88
N LYS A 3 -14.96 11.46 -49.18
CA LYS A 3 -14.66 12.82 -48.72
C LYS A 3 -13.48 12.73 -47.76
N LYS A 4 -12.34 13.33 -48.12
CA LYS A 4 -11.21 13.52 -47.22
C LYS A 4 -11.48 14.81 -46.44
N PHE A 5 -11.51 14.72 -45.13
CA PHE A 5 -11.59 15.86 -44.23
C PHE A 5 -10.21 16.05 -43.60
N GLU A 6 -9.71 17.28 -43.60
CA GLU A 6 -8.43 17.66 -43.00
C GLU A 6 -8.70 18.89 -42.14
N ASN A 7 -8.37 18.80 -40.85
CA ASN A 7 -8.50 19.89 -39.89
C ASN A 7 -7.16 20.10 -39.19
N THR A 8 -6.82 21.35 -38.88
CA THR A 8 -5.64 21.70 -38.09
C THR A 8 -6.10 22.32 -36.78
N GLU A 9 -5.66 21.75 -35.68
CA GLU A 9 -6.06 22.16 -34.33
C GLU A 9 -4.82 22.48 -33.50
N THR A 10 -4.95 23.47 -32.63
CA THR A 10 -3.92 23.81 -31.64
C THR A 10 -4.08 22.92 -30.42
N PHE A 11 -2.99 22.42 -29.86
CA PHE A 11 -2.99 21.66 -28.61
C PHE A 11 -2.03 22.28 -27.59
N GLY A 12 -2.36 22.12 -26.31
CA GLY A 12 -1.47 22.46 -25.20
C GLY A 12 -0.90 21.20 -24.58
N GLN A 13 -1.64 20.64 -23.62
CA GLN A 13 -1.36 19.32 -23.07
C GLN A 13 -1.98 18.25 -23.96
N TYR A 14 -1.24 17.18 -24.25
CA TYR A 14 -1.72 16.08 -25.09
C TYR A 14 -2.18 14.92 -24.19
N PRO A 15 -3.50 14.64 -24.10
CA PRO A 15 -4.01 13.59 -23.23
C PRO A 15 -3.76 12.20 -23.82
N LEU A 16 -3.34 11.28 -22.96
CA LEU A 16 -2.98 9.91 -23.32
C LEU A 16 -3.67 8.91 -22.39
N GLN A 17 -4.25 7.87 -22.97
CA GLN A 17 -4.85 6.77 -22.21
C GLN A 17 -3.77 5.81 -21.73
N VAL A 18 -3.87 5.38 -20.48
CA VAL A 18 -2.90 4.45 -19.88
C VAL A 18 -3.38 3.01 -19.94
N ASN A 19 -4.70 2.79 -19.89
CA ASN A 19 -5.26 1.45 -19.84
C ASN A 19 -4.99 0.68 -21.15
N GLY A 20 -4.51 -0.56 -21.05
CA GLY A 20 -4.23 -1.43 -22.19
C GLY A 20 -2.90 -1.20 -22.92
N TYR A 21 -2.05 -0.26 -22.47
CA TYR A 21 -0.78 0.06 -23.13
C TYR A 21 0.42 -0.18 -22.22
N LYS A 22 1.51 -0.72 -22.79
CA LYS A 22 2.73 -1.05 -22.04
C LYS A 22 3.72 0.11 -21.96
N ASP A 23 3.76 0.93 -23.00
CA ASP A 23 4.72 2.02 -23.15
C ASP A 23 4.09 3.28 -23.76
N LEU A 24 4.77 4.41 -23.59
CA LEU A 24 4.32 5.72 -24.07
C LEU A 24 4.14 5.77 -25.59
N HIS A 25 4.94 5.02 -26.35
CA HIS A 25 4.80 4.98 -27.80
C HIS A 25 3.52 4.26 -28.23
N GLU A 26 3.14 3.19 -27.55
CA GLU A 26 1.90 2.45 -27.81
C GLU A 26 0.66 3.29 -27.48
N SER A 27 0.69 3.98 -26.33
CA SER A 27 -0.37 4.89 -25.92
C SER A 27 -0.52 6.08 -26.89
N LEU A 28 0.60 6.71 -27.27
CA LEU A 28 0.60 7.83 -28.22
C LEU A 28 0.19 7.36 -29.64
N GLU A 29 0.61 6.18 -30.07
CA GLU A 29 0.20 5.63 -31.37
C GLU A 29 -1.31 5.40 -31.43
N ALA A 30 -1.91 4.86 -30.37
CA ALA A 30 -3.35 4.69 -30.29
C ALA A 30 -4.11 6.02 -30.22
N ALA A 31 -3.57 7.01 -29.49
CA ALA A 31 -4.16 8.34 -29.43
C ALA A 31 -4.08 9.11 -30.77
N MET A 32 -3.20 8.69 -31.68
CA MET A 32 -3.04 9.30 -33.02
C MET A 32 -3.89 8.60 -34.09
N ILE A 33 -4.60 7.51 -33.75
CA ILE A 33 -5.43 6.73 -34.68
C ILE A 33 -6.78 6.48 -34.03
N GLU A 34 -7.81 7.17 -34.51
CA GLU A 34 -9.20 6.97 -34.08
C GLU A 34 -9.98 6.19 -35.16
N GLY A 35 -10.33 4.94 -34.85
CA GLY A 35 -11.10 4.06 -35.74
C GLY A 35 -10.26 3.20 -36.70
N ASP A 36 -10.93 2.33 -37.46
CA ASP A 36 -10.27 1.37 -38.36
C ASP A 36 -9.94 2.00 -39.72
N ILE A 37 -8.66 2.18 -39.98
CA ILE A 37 -8.15 2.72 -41.24
C ILE A 37 -7.53 1.55 -42.00
N GLU A 38 -8.27 1.10 -43.01
CA GLU A 38 -7.94 -0.02 -43.91
C GLU A 38 -8.39 -1.42 -43.43
N SER A 39 -9.69 -1.67 -43.54
CA SER A 39 -10.10 -2.97 -44.08
C SER A 39 -9.96 -2.93 -45.60
N LEU A 40 -8.84 -3.44 -46.12
CA LEU A 40 -8.66 -3.73 -47.55
C LEU A 40 -9.43 -5.00 -47.98
N HIS A 41 -10.15 -5.67 -47.07
CA HIS A 41 -10.86 -6.92 -47.33
C HIS A 41 -12.31 -6.97 -46.82
N SER A 42 -12.93 -5.84 -46.47
CA SER A 42 -14.35 -5.80 -46.15
C SER A 42 -15.10 -5.11 -47.29
N GLU A 43 -15.94 -5.88 -47.98
CA GLU A 43 -16.97 -5.40 -48.89
C GLU A 43 -18.10 -4.62 -48.17
N LYS A 44 -17.90 -4.19 -46.92
CA LYS A 44 -18.84 -3.32 -46.21
C LYS A 44 -18.49 -1.84 -46.47
N PRO A 45 -19.37 -1.07 -47.14
CA PRO A 45 -19.15 0.36 -47.36
C PRO A 45 -19.49 1.11 -46.06
N GLY A 46 -18.51 1.67 -45.36
CA GLY A 46 -18.84 2.60 -44.27
C GLY A 46 -17.84 2.82 -43.14
N VAL A 47 -16.64 2.24 -43.13
CA VAL A 47 -15.69 2.48 -42.03
C VAL A 47 -15.01 3.85 -42.22
N SER A 48 -15.40 4.83 -41.41
CA SER A 48 -14.68 6.09 -41.23
C SER A 48 -13.55 5.87 -40.23
N GLY A 49 -12.36 6.37 -40.53
CA GLY A 49 -11.26 6.41 -39.57
C GLY A 49 -10.46 7.70 -39.73
N GLN A 50 -9.85 8.15 -38.64
CA GLN A 50 -9.16 9.41 -38.49
C GLN A 50 -7.73 9.18 -37.99
N GLU A 51 -6.76 9.87 -38.58
CA GLU A 51 -5.38 9.91 -38.09
C GLU A 51 -5.02 11.34 -37.72
N HIS A 52 -4.30 11.50 -36.62
CA HIS A 52 -3.68 12.76 -36.25
C HIS A 52 -2.19 12.72 -36.57
N TRP A 53 -1.64 13.87 -36.94
CA TRP A 53 -0.22 14.05 -37.25
C TRP A 53 0.22 15.40 -36.72
N PHE A 54 1.34 15.45 -35.98
CA PHE A 54 1.87 16.70 -35.49
C PHE A 54 2.41 17.54 -36.67
N ALA A 55 1.85 18.72 -36.87
CA ALA A 55 2.35 19.70 -37.81
C ALA A 55 3.50 20.50 -37.21
N GLU A 56 3.32 20.99 -35.98
CA GLU A 56 4.29 21.76 -35.21
C GLU A 56 4.27 21.29 -33.75
N LEU A 57 5.45 21.16 -33.14
CA LEU A 57 5.61 20.71 -31.76
C LEU A 57 6.08 21.87 -30.88
N PRO A 58 5.51 22.04 -29.66
CA PRO A 58 6.00 23.03 -28.72
C PRO A 58 7.40 22.65 -28.22
N PRO A 59 8.25 23.63 -27.85
CA PRO A 59 9.56 23.35 -27.28
C PRO A 59 9.51 22.59 -25.95
N VAL A 60 8.40 22.76 -25.20
CA VAL A 60 8.06 22.00 -24.01
C VAL A 60 6.80 21.21 -24.32
N LEU A 61 6.92 19.89 -24.41
CA LEU A 61 5.82 19.00 -24.71
C LEU A 61 5.32 18.33 -23.42
N THR A 62 4.04 18.47 -23.15
CA THR A 62 3.39 17.96 -21.95
C THR A 62 2.37 16.88 -22.30
N PHE A 63 2.54 15.69 -21.72
CA PHE A 63 1.59 14.59 -21.83
C PHE A 63 0.82 14.44 -20.53
N GLU A 64 -0.51 14.41 -20.62
CA GLU A 64 -1.38 14.08 -19.49
C GLU A 64 -1.72 12.58 -19.55
N LEU A 65 -1.39 11.84 -18.51
CA LEU A 65 -1.64 10.41 -18.42
C LEU A 65 -2.97 10.17 -17.70
N SER A 66 -4.01 9.84 -18.48
CA SER A 66 -5.35 9.52 -17.98
C SER A 66 -5.33 8.19 -17.24
N ARG A 67 -5.16 8.29 -15.92
CA ARG A 67 -5.16 7.16 -14.98
C ARG A 67 -6.47 7.03 -14.21
N PHE A 68 -7.51 7.79 -14.51
CA PHE A 68 -8.81 7.61 -13.86
C PHE A 68 -9.83 7.14 -14.88
N GLN A 69 -10.50 6.03 -14.57
CA GLN A 69 -11.60 5.51 -15.37
C GLN A 69 -12.80 5.28 -14.46
N PHE A 70 -14.00 5.59 -14.94
CA PHE A 70 -15.21 5.32 -14.19
C PHE A 70 -15.46 3.82 -14.15
N ASN A 71 -15.41 3.22 -12.95
CA ASN A 71 -15.76 1.82 -12.77
C ASN A 71 -17.28 1.72 -12.61
N GLN A 72 -17.95 1.18 -13.62
CA GLN A 72 -19.42 1.05 -13.63
C GLN A 72 -19.94 0.09 -12.55
N VAL A 73 -19.14 -0.91 -12.16
CA VAL A 73 -19.50 -1.88 -11.11
C VAL A 73 -19.43 -1.22 -9.73
N LEU A 74 -18.40 -0.40 -9.49
CA LEU A 74 -18.19 0.29 -8.20
C LEU A 74 -18.86 1.67 -8.10
N GLY A 75 -19.45 2.17 -9.20
CA GLY A 75 -20.12 3.49 -9.25
C GLY A 75 -19.22 4.70 -8.98
N ARG A 76 -17.88 4.56 -9.10
CA ARG A 76 -16.91 5.62 -8.76
C ARG A 76 -15.70 5.64 -9.70
N PRO A 77 -15.01 6.78 -9.87
CA PRO A 77 -13.75 6.84 -10.61
C PRO A 77 -12.67 6.05 -9.87
N GLU A 78 -12.07 5.10 -10.57
CA GLU A 78 -10.99 4.26 -10.07
C GLU A 78 -9.68 4.62 -10.76
N LYS A 79 -8.59 4.56 -10.00
CA LYS A 79 -7.25 4.80 -10.50
C LYS A 79 -6.71 3.54 -11.17
N ILE A 80 -6.26 3.67 -12.41
CA ILE A 80 -5.59 2.65 -13.20
C ILE A 80 -4.13 2.57 -12.75
N HIS A 81 -3.80 1.46 -12.11
CA HIS A 81 -2.45 1.16 -11.61
C HIS A 81 -1.59 0.39 -12.61
N ASN A 82 -2.03 0.23 -13.86
CA ASN A 82 -1.25 -0.45 -14.89
C ASN A 82 0.12 0.22 -15.06
N LYS A 83 1.14 -0.61 -15.21
CA LYS A 83 2.51 -0.17 -15.50
C LYS A 83 2.55 0.42 -16.92
N LEU A 84 2.98 1.68 -17.02
CA LEU A 84 3.22 2.36 -18.29
C LEU A 84 4.65 2.90 -18.30
N GLU A 85 5.45 2.39 -19.22
CA GLU A 85 6.86 2.77 -19.35
C GLU A 85 7.00 3.99 -20.26
N PHE A 86 7.86 4.93 -19.86
CA PHE A 86 8.20 6.10 -20.68
C PHE A 86 9.71 6.34 -20.69
N PRO A 87 10.30 6.69 -21.84
CA PRO A 87 11.75 6.79 -21.98
C PRO A 87 12.29 8.13 -21.46
N ALA A 88 13.57 8.18 -21.09
CA ALA A 88 14.24 9.43 -20.77
C ALA A 88 14.40 10.35 -21.99
N VAL A 89 14.47 9.79 -23.20
CA VAL A 89 14.49 10.52 -24.47
C VAL A 89 13.45 9.93 -25.40
N LEU A 90 12.52 10.77 -25.86
CA LEU A 90 11.44 10.42 -26.76
C LEU A 90 11.73 10.98 -28.16
N TYR A 91 11.70 10.13 -29.18
CA TYR A 91 11.84 10.55 -30.57
C TYR A 91 10.46 10.68 -31.22
N LEU A 92 10.10 11.90 -31.63
CA LEU A 92 8.75 12.21 -32.13
C LEU A 92 8.60 12.12 -33.64
N ASP A 93 9.68 11.83 -34.38
CA ASP A 93 9.69 11.83 -35.84
C ASP A 93 8.59 10.99 -36.47
N ARG A 94 8.26 9.84 -35.88
CA ARG A 94 7.23 8.95 -36.41
C ARG A 94 5.83 9.56 -36.38
N TYR A 95 5.59 10.59 -35.56
CA TYR A 95 4.29 11.23 -35.38
C TYR A 95 4.17 12.55 -36.15
N LEU A 96 5.24 13.03 -36.78
CA LEU A 96 5.25 14.27 -37.54
C LEU A 96 4.64 14.10 -38.94
N ASN A 97 3.86 15.08 -39.39
CA ASN A 97 3.21 15.05 -40.71
C ASN A 97 4.19 14.85 -41.87
N ARG A 98 5.41 15.41 -41.77
CA ARG A 98 6.47 15.25 -42.79
C ARG A 98 6.92 13.81 -43.03
N ASN A 99 6.74 12.92 -42.05
CA ASN A 99 7.16 11.52 -42.10
C ASN A 99 5.97 10.56 -42.30
N ARG A 100 4.77 11.09 -42.55
CA ARG A 100 3.50 10.35 -42.60
C ARG A 100 3.56 9.09 -43.45
N ASP A 101 4.05 9.20 -44.68
CA ASP A 101 4.00 8.09 -45.63
C ASP A 101 4.96 6.95 -45.23
N ILE A 102 6.14 7.30 -44.68
CA ILE A 102 7.11 6.33 -44.14
C ILE A 102 6.52 5.62 -42.92
N THR A 103 5.94 6.39 -41.98
CA THR A 103 5.29 5.83 -40.79
C THR A 103 4.15 4.90 -41.16
N ARG A 104 3.30 5.25 -42.15
CA ARG A 104 2.21 4.38 -42.61
C ARG A 104 2.70 3.04 -43.17
N VAL A 105 3.81 3.03 -43.90
CA VAL A 105 4.43 1.78 -44.37
C VAL A 105 4.90 0.95 -43.17
N LYS A 106 5.61 1.54 -42.22
CA LYS A 106 6.07 0.86 -41.00
C LYS A 106 4.94 0.35 -40.13
N ARG A 107 3.82 1.09 -40.00
CA ARG A 107 2.59 0.65 -39.31
C ARG A 107 2.00 -0.61 -39.93
N ARG A 108 1.94 -0.68 -41.26
CA ARG A 108 1.46 -1.89 -41.98
C ARG A 108 2.37 -3.08 -41.73
N GLU A 109 3.68 -2.88 -41.75
CA GLU A 109 4.64 -3.93 -41.46
C GLU A 109 4.57 -4.39 -40.00
N MET A 110 4.42 -3.46 -39.05
CA MET A 110 4.20 -3.76 -37.63
C MET A 110 2.96 -4.63 -37.41
N ARG A 111 1.85 -4.33 -38.10
CA ARG A 111 0.63 -5.16 -38.05
C ARG A 111 0.89 -6.58 -38.54
N ARG A 112 1.54 -6.74 -39.70
CA ARG A 112 1.90 -8.06 -40.25
C ARG A 112 2.81 -8.87 -39.32
N LEU A 113 3.80 -8.21 -38.72
CA LEU A 113 4.70 -8.85 -37.76
C LEU A 113 3.95 -9.29 -36.49
N LYS A 114 3.03 -8.46 -35.97
CA LYS A 114 2.17 -8.83 -34.83
C LYS A 114 1.27 -10.02 -35.14
N GLU A 115 0.65 -10.07 -36.33
CA GLU A 115 -0.17 -11.21 -36.77
C GLU A 115 0.66 -12.50 -36.87
N HIS A 116 1.86 -12.42 -37.46
CA HIS A 116 2.77 -13.56 -37.55
C HIS A 116 3.27 -14.01 -36.17
N LEU A 117 3.60 -13.06 -35.29
CA LEU A 117 3.99 -13.35 -33.90
C LEU A 117 2.91 -14.16 -33.17
N LEU A 118 1.64 -13.77 -33.31
CA LEU A 118 0.51 -14.47 -32.70
C LEU A 118 0.42 -15.92 -33.20
N LEU A 119 0.60 -16.15 -34.50
CA LEU A 119 0.57 -17.51 -35.08
C LEU A 119 1.71 -18.39 -34.54
N LEU A 120 2.92 -17.83 -34.40
CA LEU A 120 4.07 -18.56 -33.86
C LEU A 120 3.89 -18.85 -32.37
N GLN A 121 3.37 -17.90 -31.59
CA GLN A 121 3.06 -18.09 -30.17
C GLN A 121 2.01 -19.18 -29.98
N GLN A 122 0.91 -19.16 -30.75
CA GLN A 122 -0.10 -20.22 -30.72
C GLN A 122 0.47 -21.58 -31.09
N ARG A 123 1.40 -21.63 -32.06
CA ARG A 123 2.07 -22.89 -32.45
C ARG A 123 2.98 -23.39 -31.33
N LEU A 124 3.77 -22.52 -30.70
CA LEU A 124 4.63 -22.85 -29.57
C LEU A 124 3.82 -23.36 -28.37
N GLU A 125 2.70 -22.71 -28.07
CA GLU A 125 1.79 -23.09 -26.98
C GLU A 125 1.28 -24.53 -27.12
N ARG A 126 1.08 -25.03 -28.35
CA ARG A 126 0.70 -26.44 -28.58
C ARG A 126 1.75 -27.44 -28.12
N TYR A 127 3.03 -27.07 -28.12
CA TYR A 127 4.12 -27.91 -27.62
C TYR A 127 4.31 -27.76 -26.11
N MET A 128 4.10 -26.56 -25.55
CA MET A 128 4.26 -26.28 -24.12
C MET A 128 3.07 -26.72 -23.26
N SER A 129 1.86 -26.67 -23.82
CA SER A 129 0.60 -27.02 -23.16
C SER A 129 -0.12 -28.15 -23.90
N TYR A 130 0.58 -29.28 -24.05
CA TYR A 130 0.10 -30.46 -24.74
C TYR A 130 -0.87 -31.30 -23.88
N GLY A 131 -1.85 -31.94 -24.52
CA GLY A 131 -2.85 -32.82 -23.88
C GLY A 131 -4.26 -32.60 -24.44
N SER A 132 -5.21 -33.49 -24.11
CA SER A 132 -6.64 -33.29 -24.43
C SER A 132 -7.49 -32.98 -23.19
N GLY A 133 -6.95 -33.29 -22.00
CA GLY A 133 -7.62 -33.07 -20.72
C GLY A 133 -7.46 -31.65 -20.16
N PRO A 134 -8.00 -31.40 -18.95
CA PRO A 134 -7.89 -30.12 -18.27
C PRO A 134 -6.46 -29.83 -17.78
N LYS A 135 -5.66 -30.88 -17.53
CA LYS A 135 -4.23 -30.74 -17.20
C LYS A 135 -3.42 -30.83 -18.50
N ARG A 136 -2.60 -29.81 -18.73
CA ARG A 136 -1.67 -29.70 -19.87
C ARG A 136 -0.24 -29.75 -19.36
N CYS A 137 0.66 -30.31 -20.16
CA CYS A 137 2.09 -30.40 -19.84
C CYS A 137 2.92 -30.29 -21.12
N PRO A 138 4.22 -29.96 -21.02
CA PRO A 138 5.09 -29.89 -22.19
C PRO A 138 5.23 -31.26 -22.87
N LEU A 139 5.09 -31.29 -24.21
CA LEU A 139 5.17 -32.53 -24.97
C LEU A 139 6.54 -33.21 -24.83
N ALA A 140 7.62 -32.43 -24.75
CA ALA A 140 8.97 -32.96 -24.55
C ALA A 140 9.07 -33.78 -23.24
N ASP A 141 8.54 -33.24 -22.15
CA ASP A 141 8.51 -33.88 -20.84
C ASP A 141 7.66 -35.15 -20.85
N VAL A 142 6.51 -35.14 -21.55
CA VAL A 142 5.68 -36.34 -21.71
C VAL A 142 6.45 -37.45 -22.42
N LEU A 143 7.18 -37.12 -23.48
CA LEU A 143 7.99 -38.08 -24.22
C LEU A 143 9.15 -38.61 -23.36
N GLU A 144 9.79 -37.74 -22.57
CA GLU A 144 10.82 -38.13 -21.60
C GLU A 144 10.29 -39.10 -20.53
N TYR A 145 9.23 -38.73 -19.81
CA TYR A 145 8.66 -39.58 -18.78
C TYR A 145 8.09 -40.90 -19.34
N THR A 146 7.64 -40.91 -20.60
CA THR A 146 7.18 -42.14 -21.26
C THR A 146 8.36 -43.08 -21.55
N VAL A 147 9.51 -42.55 -21.98
CA VAL A 147 10.74 -43.34 -22.16
C VAL A 147 11.21 -43.87 -20.82
N GLU A 148 11.29 -43.01 -19.79
CA GLU A 148 11.69 -43.43 -18.44
C GLU A 148 10.79 -44.53 -17.87
N PHE A 149 9.48 -44.42 -18.06
CA PHE A 149 8.54 -45.47 -17.69
C PHE A 149 8.78 -46.76 -18.49
N ALA A 150 8.92 -46.69 -19.81
CA ALA A 150 9.15 -47.87 -20.65
C ALA A 150 10.45 -48.61 -20.30
N SER A 151 11.51 -47.87 -19.96
CA SER A 151 12.82 -48.44 -19.59
C SER A 151 12.91 -48.90 -18.13
N SER A 152 11.86 -48.68 -17.31
CA SER A 152 11.82 -49.13 -15.92
C SER A 152 11.57 -50.63 -15.79
N GLN A 153 12.19 -51.29 -14.80
CA GLN A 153 12.10 -52.74 -14.66
C GLN A 153 10.79 -53.20 -13.99
N PRO A 154 10.07 -54.21 -14.54
CA PRO A 154 8.88 -54.78 -13.92
C PRO A 154 9.22 -55.45 -12.58
N ILE A 155 8.45 -55.15 -11.53
CA ILE A 155 8.48 -55.93 -10.30
C ILE A 155 7.55 -57.13 -10.49
N LEU A 156 8.11 -58.34 -10.62
CA LEU A 156 7.36 -59.58 -10.47
C LEU A 156 7.06 -59.82 -8.99
N SER A 157 5.98 -59.21 -8.49
CA SER A 157 5.33 -59.65 -7.25
C SER A 157 3.82 -59.70 -7.46
N SER A 158 3.29 -60.92 -7.45
CA SER A 158 1.87 -61.26 -7.46
C SER A 158 1.07 -60.46 -6.40
N PRO A 159 -0.17 -60.04 -6.68
CA PRO A 159 -1.01 -59.32 -5.72
C PRO A 159 -1.62 -60.31 -4.72
N SER A 160 -0.93 -60.54 -3.61
CA SER A 160 -1.47 -61.32 -2.48
C SER A 160 -1.01 -60.74 -1.14
N ARG A 161 -1.67 -59.67 -0.68
CA ARG A 161 -2.02 -59.46 0.74
C ARG A 161 -2.79 -58.16 0.92
N ALA A 162 -4.11 -58.29 0.91
CA ALA A 162 -4.97 -57.50 1.78
C ALA A 162 -4.78 -57.99 3.24
N VAL A 163 -5.20 -57.16 4.20
CA VAL A 163 -5.22 -57.38 5.67
C VAL A 163 -3.83 -57.18 6.30
N ASP A 164 -3.57 -56.25 7.22
CA ASP A 164 -4.41 -55.60 8.23
C ASP A 164 -3.81 -54.22 8.58
N ALA A 165 -4.67 -53.24 8.90
CA ALA A 165 -4.29 -51.97 9.50
C ALA A 165 -4.60 -52.05 11.00
N THR A 166 -3.59 -52.02 11.87
CA THR A 166 -3.81 -51.74 13.29
C THR A 166 -2.52 -51.25 13.97
N GLU A 167 -2.58 -49.98 14.33
CA GLU A 167 -1.95 -49.25 15.43
C GLU A 167 -0.49 -48.76 15.42
N PRO A 168 -0.28 -47.49 15.86
CA PRO A 168 1.03 -46.86 16.10
C PRO A 168 1.41 -46.86 17.59
N PHE A 169 2.48 -46.11 17.92
CA PHE A 169 3.17 -45.91 19.22
C PHE A 169 4.35 -46.85 19.44
N SER A 170 5.56 -46.40 19.76
CA SER A 170 5.92 -45.31 20.67
C SER A 170 7.39 -44.90 20.47
N ALA A 171 7.68 -43.65 20.84
CA ALA A 171 9.01 -43.07 20.96
C ALA A 171 9.68 -43.47 22.28
N SER A 172 11.00 -43.63 22.30
CA SER A 172 11.90 -43.10 23.35
C SER A 172 13.37 -43.45 23.07
N ALA A 173 14.22 -42.42 23.12
CA ALA A 173 15.64 -42.48 23.43
C ALA A 173 15.82 -43.04 24.86
N ASP A 174 16.95 -43.59 25.33
CA ASP A 174 18.32 -43.05 25.38
C ASP A 174 19.24 -44.13 26.07
N PRO A 175 20.38 -43.88 26.76
CA PRO A 175 21.74 -44.20 26.30
C PRO A 175 22.61 -45.15 27.19
N GLY A 176 23.75 -45.62 26.64
CA GLY A 176 25.08 -45.64 27.30
C GLY A 176 25.56 -46.78 28.23
N SER A 177 26.42 -47.70 27.70
CA SER A 177 27.70 -48.31 28.22
C SER A 177 27.80 -48.93 29.66
N PRO A 178 28.85 -49.72 30.09
CA PRO A 178 30.26 -49.81 29.61
C PRO A 178 31.07 -51.17 29.71
N ASN A 179 32.33 -51.13 29.20
CA ASN A 179 33.61 -51.84 29.56
C ASN A 179 33.81 -53.37 29.28
N SER A 180 35.01 -53.92 28.93
CA SER A 180 36.42 -53.56 29.25
C SER A 180 37.52 -54.31 28.41
N THR A 181 38.67 -53.63 28.17
CA THR A 181 40.15 -54.04 28.16
C THR A 181 40.69 -55.29 27.41
N GLU A 182 41.86 -55.32 26.72
CA GLU A 182 43.27 -54.92 27.03
C GLU A 182 44.15 -54.55 25.78
N GLY A 183 45.28 -53.83 25.96
CA GLY A 183 46.26 -53.33 24.92
C GLY A 183 47.57 -54.17 24.78
N PRO A 184 48.78 -53.66 24.35
CA PRO A 184 49.17 -52.26 24.01
C PRO A 184 50.27 -52.04 22.89
N LEU A 185 50.58 -50.75 22.62
CA LEU A 185 51.84 -50.08 22.14
C LEU A 185 52.16 -49.74 20.64
N SER A 186 52.16 -48.41 20.39
CA SER A 186 53.12 -47.51 19.67
C SER A 186 53.19 -47.33 18.12
N ALA A 187 52.53 -46.23 17.65
CA ALA A 187 52.89 -45.14 16.68
C ALA A 187 53.42 -45.42 15.23
N PRO A 188 53.33 -44.47 14.25
CA PRO A 188 52.60 -43.19 14.16
C PRO A 188 51.59 -43.11 12.98
N PHE A 189 50.74 -42.06 12.98
CA PHE A 189 49.71 -41.75 11.97
C PHE A 189 50.18 -41.82 10.50
N PRO A 190 49.31 -42.30 9.59
CA PRO A 190 49.16 -41.69 8.28
C PRO A 190 47.71 -41.21 8.03
N GLN A 191 47.65 -40.01 7.47
CA GLN A 191 46.49 -39.27 6.99
C GLN A 191 45.47 -40.16 6.25
N GLN A 192 44.19 -40.01 6.59
CA GLN A 192 43.06 -40.52 5.80
C GLN A 192 43.20 -40.04 4.35
N ARG A 193 43.46 -40.97 3.43
CA ARG A 193 43.23 -40.75 2.00
C ARG A 193 41.73 -40.60 1.78
N VAL A 194 41.31 -39.41 1.39
CA VAL A 194 39.99 -39.18 0.78
C VAL A 194 39.90 -40.05 -0.48
N PRO A 195 38.80 -40.79 -0.72
CA PRO A 195 38.63 -41.54 -1.96
C PRO A 195 38.69 -40.58 -3.16
N VAL A 196 39.64 -40.80 -4.07
CA VAL A 196 39.71 -40.06 -5.34
C VAL A 196 38.62 -40.60 -6.26
N HIS A 197 37.50 -39.87 -6.34
CA HIS A 197 36.48 -40.14 -7.36
C HIS A 197 37.00 -39.73 -8.73
N LYS A 198 36.76 -40.58 -9.75
CA LYS A 198 37.06 -40.23 -11.14
C LYS A 198 36.14 -39.07 -11.56
N PRO A 199 36.54 -38.19 -12.49
CA PRO A 199 35.80 -36.95 -12.82
C PRO A 199 34.33 -37.11 -13.25
N LEU A 200 33.86 -38.34 -13.50
CA LEU A 200 32.51 -38.66 -14.02
C LEU A 200 31.80 -39.80 -13.26
N THR A 201 32.21 -40.15 -12.04
CA THR A 201 31.48 -41.17 -11.24
C THR A 201 30.52 -40.51 -10.26
N GLN A 202 29.21 -40.70 -10.42
CA GLN A 202 28.21 -40.31 -9.40
C GLN A 202 28.40 -41.17 -8.13
N SER A 203 28.76 -40.55 -7.02
CA SER A 203 29.17 -41.24 -5.78
C SER A 203 28.03 -41.80 -4.90
N ARG A 204 26.76 -41.67 -5.31
CA ARG A 204 25.61 -42.28 -4.61
C ARG A 204 24.49 -42.56 -5.62
N VAL A 205 24.44 -43.78 -6.15
CA VAL A 205 23.20 -44.32 -6.72
C VAL A 205 22.40 -44.85 -5.52
N LEU A 206 21.26 -44.23 -5.19
CA LEU A 206 20.33 -44.84 -4.23
C LEU A 206 19.90 -46.20 -4.79
N PRO A 207 19.88 -47.29 -3.99
CA PRO A 207 19.24 -48.53 -4.40
C PRO A 207 17.79 -48.23 -4.79
N ASN A 208 17.36 -48.70 -5.96
CA ASN A 208 16.04 -48.42 -6.52
C ASN A 208 14.97 -48.77 -5.48
N PRO A 209 14.20 -47.80 -4.95
CA PRO A 209 13.22 -48.08 -3.92
C PRO A 209 12.08 -48.91 -4.52
N LEU A 210 11.71 -49.97 -3.82
CA LEU A 210 10.57 -50.83 -4.15
C LEU A 210 9.30 -49.98 -4.33
N GLY A 211 8.69 -50.01 -5.52
CA GLY A 211 7.37 -49.41 -5.77
C GLY A 211 7.27 -48.41 -6.93
N GLN A 212 8.28 -48.26 -7.78
CA GLN A 212 8.16 -47.41 -8.97
C GLN A 212 7.18 -48.00 -10.01
N PRO A 213 6.33 -47.16 -10.65
CA PRO A 213 5.45 -47.63 -11.72
C PRO A 213 6.29 -48.12 -12.90
N ALA A 214 6.09 -49.37 -13.30
CA ALA A 214 6.80 -50.00 -14.41
C ALA A 214 5.84 -50.80 -15.33
N PRO A 215 6.17 -50.97 -16.62
CA PRO A 215 5.37 -51.77 -17.54
C PRO A 215 5.32 -53.23 -17.07
N ARG A 216 4.16 -53.88 -17.25
CA ARG A 216 3.96 -55.27 -16.77
C ARG A 216 4.72 -56.31 -17.61
N PHE A 217 4.82 -56.07 -18.91
CA PHE A 217 5.53 -56.92 -19.86
C PHE A 217 5.90 -56.07 -21.07
N ILE A 218 7.14 -56.14 -21.50
CA ILE A 218 7.68 -55.50 -22.71
C ILE A 218 8.84 -56.36 -23.22
N THR A 219 8.88 -56.65 -24.52
CA THR A 219 10.02 -57.38 -25.11
C THR A 219 11.20 -56.44 -25.37
N GLU A 220 12.42 -56.98 -25.44
CA GLU A 220 13.62 -56.16 -25.68
C GLU A 220 13.58 -55.47 -27.05
N GLU A 221 12.99 -56.11 -28.06
CA GLU A 221 12.82 -55.54 -29.40
C GLU A 221 11.77 -54.41 -29.40
N GLU A 222 10.64 -54.58 -28.71
CA GLU A 222 9.64 -53.52 -28.52
C GLU A 222 10.21 -52.31 -27.77
N LEU A 223 11.01 -52.56 -26.72
CA LEU A 223 11.66 -51.50 -25.95
C LEU A 223 12.62 -50.69 -26.84
N ARG A 224 13.47 -51.36 -27.64
CA ARG A 224 14.38 -50.67 -28.57
C ARG A 224 13.63 -49.82 -29.60
N VAL A 225 12.51 -50.33 -30.12
CA VAL A 225 11.68 -49.57 -31.07
C VAL A 225 11.04 -48.35 -30.40
N LEU A 226 10.50 -48.52 -29.18
CA LEU A 226 9.88 -47.43 -28.43
C LEU A 226 10.90 -46.35 -28.04
N GLU A 227 12.05 -46.73 -27.49
CA GLU A 227 13.14 -45.81 -27.16
C GLU A 227 13.61 -45.04 -28.40
N GLY A 228 13.87 -45.73 -29.51
CA GLY A 228 14.29 -45.10 -30.75
C GLY A 228 13.25 -44.12 -31.32
N CYS A 229 11.96 -44.47 -31.28
CA CYS A 229 10.89 -43.59 -31.75
C CYS A 229 10.70 -42.37 -30.84
N LEU A 230 10.56 -42.58 -29.53
CA LEU A 230 10.25 -41.53 -28.57
C LEU A 230 11.42 -40.56 -28.38
N GLN A 231 12.66 -41.04 -28.35
CA GLN A 231 13.85 -40.17 -28.26
C GLN A 231 14.02 -39.32 -29.52
N ARG A 232 13.73 -39.89 -30.70
CA ARG A 232 13.74 -39.13 -31.97
C ARG A 232 12.67 -38.05 -31.95
N TRP A 233 11.42 -38.38 -31.61
CA TRP A 233 10.33 -37.40 -31.52
C TRP A 233 10.60 -36.32 -30.48
N ARG A 234 11.18 -36.68 -29.33
CA ARG A 234 11.61 -35.70 -28.32
C ARG A 234 12.60 -34.71 -28.92
N SER A 235 13.63 -35.23 -29.59
CA SER A 235 14.66 -34.40 -30.22
C SER A 235 14.07 -33.48 -31.30
N GLU A 236 13.10 -33.97 -32.08
CA GLU A 236 12.36 -33.18 -33.08
C GLU A 236 11.53 -32.08 -32.41
N VAL A 237 10.78 -32.39 -31.36
CA VAL A 237 9.96 -31.43 -30.59
C VAL A 237 10.83 -30.35 -29.92
N GLU A 238 11.94 -30.73 -29.30
CA GLU A 238 12.88 -29.79 -28.68
C GLU A 238 13.53 -28.87 -29.72
N LYS A 239 13.85 -29.41 -30.90
CA LYS A 239 14.36 -28.63 -32.02
C LYS A 239 13.31 -27.62 -32.50
N ASP A 240 12.09 -28.08 -32.79
CA ASP A 240 10.98 -27.22 -33.24
C ASP A 240 10.68 -26.11 -32.22
N THR A 241 10.64 -26.45 -30.93
CA THR A 241 10.40 -25.50 -29.84
C THR A 241 11.48 -24.41 -29.80
N ARG A 242 12.76 -24.81 -29.87
CA ARG A 242 13.89 -23.86 -29.91
C ARG A 242 13.86 -22.97 -31.16
N GLU A 243 13.53 -23.55 -32.32
CA GLU A 243 13.42 -22.78 -33.56
C GLU A 243 12.29 -21.75 -33.48
N LEU A 244 11.09 -22.14 -33.00
CA LEU A 244 9.96 -21.26 -32.79
C LEU A 244 10.29 -20.11 -31.83
N GLN A 245 10.91 -20.41 -30.69
CA GLN A 245 11.39 -19.40 -29.75
C GLN A 245 12.39 -18.44 -30.41
N GLY A 246 13.29 -18.96 -31.25
CA GLY A 246 14.22 -18.16 -32.04
C GLY A 246 13.53 -17.24 -33.06
N TYR A 247 12.51 -17.73 -33.77
CA TYR A 247 11.70 -16.90 -34.69
C TYR A 247 10.95 -15.79 -33.94
N ILE A 248 10.28 -16.14 -32.83
CA ILE A 248 9.55 -15.19 -31.96
C ILE A 248 10.49 -14.08 -31.47
N SER A 249 11.68 -14.45 -30.99
CA SER A 249 12.68 -13.49 -30.51
C SER A 249 13.13 -12.53 -31.62
N ARG A 250 13.40 -13.05 -32.82
CA ARG A 250 13.77 -12.21 -33.99
C ARG A 250 12.67 -11.23 -34.37
N ILE A 251 11.40 -11.66 -34.35
CA ILE A 251 10.26 -10.77 -34.63
C ILE A 251 10.17 -9.68 -33.57
N HIS A 252 10.30 -10.03 -32.27
CA HIS A 252 10.33 -9.04 -31.20
C HIS A 252 11.42 -7.98 -31.40
N THR A 253 12.66 -8.40 -31.67
CA THR A 253 13.77 -7.47 -31.96
C THR A 253 13.49 -6.60 -33.18
N THR A 254 12.91 -7.17 -34.25
CA THR A 254 12.53 -6.41 -35.45
C THR A 254 11.46 -5.35 -35.15
N MET A 255 10.48 -5.69 -34.32
CA MET A 255 9.43 -4.77 -33.90
C MET A 255 9.99 -3.63 -33.03
N GLU A 256 10.89 -3.95 -32.09
CA GLU A 256 11.55 -2.96 -31.23
C GLU A 256 12.39 -1.96 -32.03
N LEU A 257 13.12 -2.45 -33.04
CA LEU A 257 14.01 -1.64 -33.88
C LEU A 257 13.30 -0.98 -35.08
N MET A 258 12.01 -1.24 -35.31
CA MET A 258 11.25 -0.80 -36.49
C MET A 258 11.37 0.71 -36.78
N TYR A 259 11.55 1.51 -35.74
CA TYR A 259 11.58 2.97 -35.82
C TYR A 259 12.91 3.57 -35.36
N SER A 260 13.94 2.75 -35.17
CA SER A 260 15.28 3.16 -34.74
C SER A 260 16.18 3.56 -35.92
N ASP A 261 15.59 3.81 -37.09
CA ASP A 261 16.32 4.31 -38.25
C ASP A 261 16.82 5.74 -38.01
N THR A 262 17.99 6.05 -38.56
CA THR A 262 18.59 7.39 -38.45
C THR A 262 17.64 8.50 -38.94
N THR A 263 16.79 8.23 -39.94
CA THR A 263 15.81 9.19 -40.46
C THR A 263 14.66 9.49 -39.50
N LEU A 264 14.38 8.60 -38.55
CA LEU A 264 13.30 8.71 -37.56
C LEU A 264 13.82 8.95 -36.13
N MET A 265 15.10 9.29 -36.00
CA MET A 265 15.77 9.67 -34.75
C MET A 265 16.34 11.09 -34.86
N GLN A 266 15.56 12.03 -35.40
CA GLN A 266 15.99 13.40 -35.69
C GLN A 266 15.36 14.44 -34.78
N VAL A 267 14.28 14.14 -34.06
CA VAL A 267 13.58 15.07 -33.15
C VAL A 267 13.55 14.47 -31.75
N PRO A 268 14.68 14.53 -31.03
CA PRO A 268 14.78 14.10 -29.64
C PRO A 268 14.14 15.10 -28.67
N TYR A 269 13.31 14.59 -27.79
CA TYR A 269 12.73 15.30 -26.66
C TYR A 269 13.20 14.63 -25.37
N ARG A 270 13.88 15.37 -24.50
CA ARG A 270 14.42 14.86 -23.23
C ARG A 270 13.43 15.06 -22.12
N LEU A 271 13.18 14.03 -21.33
CA LEU A 271 12.31 14.11 -20.16
C LEU A 271 12.92 15.07 -19.14
N HIS A 272 12.18 16.11 -18.81
CA HIS A 272 12.63 17.17 -17.90
C HIS A 272 11.95 17.05 -16.54
N ALA A 273 10.65 16.79 -16.52
CA ALA A 273 9.91 16.63 -15.27
C ALA A 273 8.84 15.54 -15.35
N VAL A 274 8.58 14.89 -14.22
CA VAL A 274 7.51 13.91 -14.03
C VAL A 274 6.73 14.29 -12.79
N LEU A 275 5.43 14.52 -12.95
CA LEU A 275 4.52 14.81 -11.85
C LEU A 275 3.84 13.50 -11.42
N VAL A 276 4.00 13.15 -10.16
CA VAL A 276 3.53 11.90 -9.57
C VAL A 276 2.42 12.19 -8.57
N HIS A 277 1.41 11.32 -8.57
CA HIS A 277 0.29 11.38 -7.65
C HIS A 277 0.13 10.05 -6.93
N GLU A 278 -0.06 10.10 -5.62
CA GLU A 278 -0.44 8.98 -4.76
C GLU A 278 -1.75 9.30 -4.03
N GLY A 279 -2.77 8.46 -4.21
CA GLY A 279 -4.09 8.70 -3.62
C GLY A 279 -5.23 8.48 -4.60
N GLN A 280 -6.42 8.93 -4.20
CA GLN A 280 -7.66 8.84 -4.95
C GLN A 280 -7.87 10.08 -5.83
N ALA A 281 -8.87 10.06 -6.72
CA ALA A 281 -9.14 11.18 -7.62
C ALA A 281 -9.44 12.51 -6.90
N SER A 282 -10.09 12.45 -5.73
CA SER A 282 -10.52 13.62 -4.96
C SER A 282 -9.48 14.12 -3.96
N ALA A 283 -8.54 13.26 -3.53
CA ALA A 283 -7.55 13.57 -2.51
C ALA A 283 -6.32 12.67 -2.67
N GLY A 284 -5.14 13.28 -2.57
CA GLY A 284 -3.88 12.58 -2.62
C GLY A 284 -2.68 13.51 -2.47
N HIS A 285 -1.50 12.90 -2.44
CA HIS A 285 -0.23 13.57 -2.31
C HIS A 285 0.45 13.70 -3.67
N TYR A 286 1.07 14.86 -3.91
CA TYR A 286 1.69 15.19 -5.18
C TYR A 286 3.14 15.57 -4.97
N TRP A 287 4.02 15.06 -5.82
CA TRP A 287 5.41 15.48 -5.86
C TRP A 287 5.93 15.45 -7.30
N ALA A 288 7.09 16.06 -7.50
CA ALA A 288 7.72 16.14 -8.80
C ALA A 288 9.12 15.53 -8.79
N TYR A 289 9.47 14.82 -9.86
CA TYR A 289 10.85 14.57 -10.23
C TYR A 289 11.25 15.55 -11.31
N ILE A 290 12.33 16.30 -11.12
CA ILE A 290 12.83 17.27 -12.11
C ILE A 290 14.32 17.01 -12.34
N PHE A 291 14.72 16.91 -13.60
CA PHE A 291 16.11 16.74 -13.98
C PHE A 291 16.86 18.08 -13.88
N SER A 292 17.94 18.12 -13.11
CA SER A 292 18.83 19.27 -13.04
C SER A 292 20.00 19.09 -14.02
N PRO A 293 20.08 19.87 -15.11
CA PRO A 293 21.19 19.77 -16.06
C PRO A 293 22.53 20.18 -15.45
N GLN A 294 22.53 21.02 -14.42
CA GLN A 294 23.74 21.47 -13.75
C GLN A 294 24.36 20.36 -12.91
N LEU A 295 23.51 19.63 -12.18
CA LEU A 295 23.94 18.53 -11.33
C LEU A 295 24.02 17.20 -12.09
N GLN A 296 23.48 17.13 -13.32
CA GLN A 296 23.30 15.91 -14.10
C GLN A 296 22.60 14.80 -13.29
N HIS A 297 21.65 15.19 -12.44
CA HIS A 297 20.93 14.31 -11.52
C HIS A 297 19.45 14.64 -11.49
N TRP A 298 18.65 13.63 -11.19
CA TRP A 298 17.24 13.80 -10.84
C TRP A 298 17.12 14.35 -9.43
N LEU A 299 16.21 15.30 -9.24
CA LEU A 299 15.84 15.84 -7.94
C LEU A 299 14.38 15.52 -7.67
N LYS A 300 14.07 15.06 -6.47
CA LYS A 300 12.71 14.82 -5.98
C LYS A 300 12.28 16.03 -5.16
N PHE A 301 11.30 16.77 -5.69
CA PHE A 301 10.68 17.91 -5.05
C PHE A 301 9.41 17.43 -4.36
N ASN A 302 9.52 17.21 -3.04
CA ASN A 302 8.43 16.74 -2.20
C ASN A 302 8.20 17.76 -1.08
N ASP A 303 7.34 18.76 -1.36
CA ASP A 303 7.08 19.91 -0.51
C ASP A 303 8.37 20.64 -0.07
N VAL A 304 8.61 20.73 1.23
CA VAL A 304 9.81 21.36 1.82
C VAL A 304 11.09 20.55 1.61
N SER A 305 10.97 19.28 1.19
CA SER A 305 12.10 18.37 1.03
C SER A 305 12.50 18.25 -0.44
N VAL A 306 13.68 18.77 -0.76
CA VAL A 306 14.31 18.58 -2.07
C VAL A 306 15.50 17.64 -1.91
N THR A 307 15.37 16.43 -2.43
CA THR A 307 16.40 15.38 -2.31
C THR A 307 16.97 15.01 -3.67
N LYS A 308 18.22 14.55 -3.68
CA LYS A 308 18.80 13.91 -4.86
C LYS A 308 18.12 12.56 -5.06
N SER A 309 17.81 12.23 -6.30
CA SER A 309 17.17 10.99 -6.69
C SER A 309 17.83 10.40 -7.93
N THR A 310 17.37 9.21 -8.31
CA THR A 310 17.91 8.38 -9.39
C THR A 310 16.82 8.06 -10.39
N TRP A 311 17.21 7.61 -11.59
CA TRP A 311 16.26 7.15 -12.60
C TRP A 311 15.45 5.95 -12.08
N GLU A 312 16.09 5.05 -11.35
CA GLU A 312 15.48 3.84 -10.79
C GLU A 312 14.39 4.18 -9.77
N GLU A 313 14.64 5.16 -8.89
CA GLU A 313 13.64 5.65 -7.95
C GLU A 313 12.47 6.34 -8.65
N LEU A 314 12.76 7.21 -9.64
CA LEU A 314 11.73 7.86 -10.45
C LEU A 314 10.82 6.82 -11.11
N VAL A 315 11.41 5.83 -11.79
CA VAL A 315 10.68 4.75 -12.48
C VAL A 315 9.79 3.97 -11.52
N ARG A 316 10.31 3.60 -10.35
CA ARG A 316 9.57 2.86 -9.32
C ARG A 316 8.31 3.60 -8.85
N ASP A 317 8.39 4.91 -8.67
CA ASP A 317 7.25 5.72 -8.21
C ASP A 317 6.31 6.12 -9.35
N SER A 318 6.81 6.18 -10.59
CA SER A 318 6.11 6.84 -11.71
C SER A 318 5.41 5.89 -12.68
N PHE A 319 5.95 4.70 -12.94
CA PHE A 319 5.39 3.81 -13.96
C PHE A 319 4.02 3.23 -13.57
N GLY A 320 3.75 3.09 -12.27
CA GLY A 320 2.59 2.38 -11.74
C GLY A 320 2.87 0.87 -11.56
N GLY A 321 1.99 0.19 -10.81
CA GLY A 321 2.03 -1.26 -10.58
C GLY A 321 2.88 -1.71 -9.39
N TYR A 322 3.80 -0.87 -8.89
CA TYR A 322 4.65 -1.20 -7.73
C TYR A 322 4.15 -0.62 -6.40
N ARG A 323 3.46 0.53 -6.44
CA ARG A 323 2.93 1.28 -5.30
C ARG A 323 1.61 1.97 -5.69
N ASN A 324 0.97 2.66 -4.74
CA ASN A 324 -0.23 3.46 -5.01
C ASN A 324 0.08 4.78 -5.77
N ALA A 325 1.37 5.07 -5.96
CA ALA A 325 1.88 6.19 -6.75
C ALA A 325 1.93 5.87 -8.25
N SER A 326 1.69 6.89 -9.06
CA SER A 326 1.86 6.81 -10.51
C SER A 326 1.98 8.20 -11.12
N ALA A 327 2.74 8.35 -12.20
CA ALA A 327 2.81 9.59 -12.96
C ALA A 327 1.48 9.92 -13.61
N TYR A 328 1.05 11.17 -13.48
CA TYR A 328 -0.13 11.70 -14.16
C TYR A 328 0.24 12.74 -15.23
N CYS A 329 1.46 13.30 -15.19
CA CYS A 329 1.93 14.23 -16.21
C CYS A 329 3.43 14.05 -16.48
N LEU A 330 3.80 14.07 -17.76
CA LEU A 330 5.18 14.01 -18.25
C LEU A 330 5.51 15.29 -19.01
N MET A 331 6.64 15.90 -18.69
CA MET A 331 7.13 17.11 -19.36
C MET A 331 8.45 16.81 -20.06
N TYR A 332 8.46 16.92 -21.38
CA TYR A 332 9.63 16.77 -22.22
C TYR A 332 10.05 18.12 -22.81
N VAL A 333 11.35 18.31 -23.00
CA VAL A 333 11.93 19.51 -23.62
C VAL A 333 12.69 19.11 -24.87
N ASP A 334 12.55 19.91 -25.93
CA ASP A 334 13.28 19.76 -27.19
C ASP A 334 14.79 19.80 -26.94
N ASP A 335 15.48 18.66 -27.15
CA ASP A 335 16.91 18.51 -26.85
C ASP A 335 17.77 19.35 -27.81
N LYS A 336 17.20 19.81 -28.93
CA LYS A 336 17.86 20.73 -29.88
C LYS A 336 17.81 22.19 -29.42
N LYS A 337 17.09 22.50 -28.34
CA LYS A 337 16.94 23.85 -27.78
C LYS A 337 17.50 23.92 -26.35
N PRO A 338 18.81 23.68 -26.15
CA PRO A 338 19.41 23.62 -24.82
C PRO A 338 19.33 24.95 -24.07
N PHE A 339 19.19 26.07 -24.78
CA PHE A 339 19.02 27.41 -24.20
C PHE A 339 17.77 27.56 -23.32
N LEU A 340 16.78 26.66 -23.45
CA LEU A 340 15.59 26.66 -22.60
C LEU A 340 15.89 26.25 -21.16
N VAL A 341 16.95 25.47 -20.95
CA VAL A 341 17.33 24.91 -19.65
C VAL A 341 18.71 25.40 -19.18
N GLN A 342 19.48 26.04 -20.07
CA GLN A 342 20.78 26.66 -19.75
C GLN A 342 20.61 28.04 -19.12
N GLU A 343 21.56 28.41 -18.26
CA GLU A 343 21.55 29.70 -17.57
C GLU A 343 21.87 30.88 -18.51
N LYS A 344 21.28 32.05 -18.21
CA LYS A 344 21.48 33.27 -19.00
C LYS A 344 22.86 33.87 -18.74
N PHE A 345 23.48 34.41 -19.79
CA PHE A 345 24.73 35.16 -19.73
C PHE A 345 24.47 36.66 -19.52
N ASP A 346 25.40 37.32 -18.85
CA ASP A 346 25.47 38.77 -18.76
C ASP A 346 25.78 39.37 -20.15
N LYS A 347 24.98 40.36 -20.58
CA LYS A 347 25.08 40.95 -21.91
C LYS A 347 26.28 41.90 -22.08
N GLU A 348 26.83 42.41 -20.98
CA GLU A 348 27.93 43.39 -20.98
C GLU A 348 29.28 42.71 -20.66
N THR A 349 29.28 41.74 -19.75
CA THR A 349 30.51 41.07 -19.30
C THR A 349 30.75 39.71 -19.96
N GLY A 350 29.73 39.12 -20.58
CA GLY A 350 29.79 37.78 -21.16
C GLY A 350 29.95 36.65 -20.14
N GLN A 351 29.89 36.95 -18.84
CA GLN A 351 30.00 35.98 -17.76
C GLN A 351 28.66 35.30 -17.49
N MET A 352 28.70 34.06 -16.99
CA MET A 352 27.50 33.32 -16.60
C MET A 352 26.89 33.97 -15.36
N LEU A 353 25.66 34.48 -15.45
CA LEU A 353 24.97 35.01 -14.28
C LEU A 353 24.65 33.85 -13.34
N SER A 354 25.09 33.92 -12.08
CA SER A 354 24.87 32.85 -11.10
C SER A 354 24.05 33.35 -9.91
N GLY A 355 23.16 32.50 -9.39
CA GLY A 355 22.36 32.79 -8.19
C GLY A 355 21.61 34.12 -8.23
N LEU A 356 21.84 34.97 -7.22
CA LEU A 356 21.19 36.27 -7.01
C LEU A 356 21.48 37.30 -8.11
N ASP A 357 22.55 37.13 -8.89
CA ASP A 357 22.93 38.08 -9.94
C ASP A 357 21.99 38.04 -11.16
N LYS A 358 21.14 37.01 -11.26
CA LYS A 358 20.08 36.92 -12.28
C LYS A 358 18.85 37.77 -11.97
N LEU A 359 18.69 38.17 -10.71
CA LEU A 359 17.50 38.86 -10.27
C LEU A 359 17.62 40.37 -10.58
N PRO A 360 16.51 41.02 -10.97
CA PRO A 360 16.37 42.47 -10.91
C PRO A 360 16.79 43.04 -9.55
N ALA A 361 17.26 44.29 -9.53
CA ALA A 361 17.87 44.90 -8.34
C ALA A 361 16.94 44.94 -7.12
N ASP A 362 15.65 45.21 -7.34
CA ASP A 362 14.59 45.20 -6.33
C ASP A 362 14.37 43.80 -5.73
N LEU A 363 14.28 42.76 -6.56
CA LEU A 363 14.15 41.37 -6.09
C LEU A 363 15.43 40.89 -5.40
N LYS A 364 16.60 41.32 -5.89
CA LYS A 364 17.88 41.01 -5.26
C LYS A 364 17.99 41.64 -3.87
N GLU A 365 17.53 42.88 -3.71
CA GLU A 365 17.47 43.55 -2.41
C GLU A 365 16.48 42.85 -1.47
N TYR A 366 15.28 42.51 -1.96
CA TYR A 366 14.29 41.74 -1.20
C TYR A 366 14.87 40.43 -0.65
N VAL A 367 15.51 39.61 -1.51
CA VAL A 367 16.09 38.33 -1.06
C VAL A 367 17.27 38.54 -0.11
N LYS A 368 18.08 39.59 -0.32
CA LYS A 368 19.18 39.91 0.61
C LYS A 368 18.66 40.32 1.99
N GLU A 369 17.59 41.10 2.04
CA GLU A 369 17.00 41.52 3.29
C GLU A 369 16.37 40.33 4.02
N ASP A 370 15.65 39.46 3.32
CA ASP A 370 15.10 38.23 3.89
C ASP A 370 16.20 37.30 4.43
N ASN A 371 17.29 37.11 3.67
CA ASN A 371 18.46 36.36 4.14
C ASN A 371 19.12 37.01 5.36
N ARG A 372 19.15 38.34 5.44
CA ARG A 372 19.70 39.07 6.60
C ARG A 372 18.82 38.87 7.84
N LEU A 373 17.49 38.83 7.67
CA LEU A 373 16.56 38.47 8.73
C LEU A 373 16.81 37.04 9.21
N PHE A 374 17.00 36.10 8.28
CA PHE A 374 17.33 34.71 8.62
C PHE A 374 18.69 34.57 9.33
N GLU A 375 19.73 35.30 8.90
CA GLU A 375 21.02 35.33 9.62
C GLU A 375 20.89 35.91 11.03
N LYS A 376 20.07 36.95 11.19
CA LYS A 376 19.77 37.53 12.49
C LYS A 376 19.05 36.49 13.37
N GLU A 377 18.11 35.75 12.79
CA GLU A 377 17.43 34.66 13.49
C GLU A 377 18.44 33.61 13.99
N LEU A 378 19.42 33.25 13.15
CA LEU A 378 20.48 32.30 13.49
C LEU A 378 21.39 32.80 14.63
N ARG A 379 21.83 34.06 14.57
CA ARG A 379 22.68 34.66 15.63
C ARG A 379 21.96 34.74 16.97
N GLU A 380 20.70 35.12 16.94
CA GLU A 380 19.86 35.16 18.14
C GLU A 380 19.68 33.76 18.74
N TRP A 381 19.53 32.74 17.89
CA TRP A 381 19.48 31.34 18.33
C TRP A 381 20.79 30.94 19.01
N ASP A 382 21.95 31.22 18.40
CA ASP A 382 23.27 30.93 18.96
C ASP A 382 23.50 31.62 20.31
N MET A 383 23.14 32.91 20.41
CA MET A 383 23.23 33.66 21.66
C MET A 383 22.36 33.03 22.76
N LEU A 384 21.15 32.57 22.42
CA LEU A 384 20.28 31.95 23.40
C LEU A 384 20.80 30.57 23.84
N GLN A 385 21.37 29.78 22.93
CA GLN A 385 22.01 28.51 23.29
C GLN A 385 23.23 28.73 24.19
N ALA A 386 24.08 29.72 23.89
CA ALA A 386 25.23 30.07 24.73
C ALA A 386 24.79 30.53 26.13
N HIS A 387 23.73 31.34 26.22
CA HIS A 387 23.17 31.76 27.49
C HIS A 387 22.61 30.58 28.29
N ARG A 388 21.88 29.65 27.66
CA ARG A 388 21.38 28.42 28.32
C ARG A 388 22.53 27.56 28.86
N ALA A 389 23.57 27.35 28.07
CA ALA A 389 24.76 26.61 28.48
C ALA A 389 25.49 27.28 29.67
N ALA A 390 25.55 28.62 29.70
CA ALA A 390 26.15 29.36 30.80
C ALA A 390 25.33 29.23 32.10
N VAL A 391 24.00 29.29 32.02
CA VAL A 391 23.09 29.12 33.16
C VAL A 391 23.17 27.69 33.72
N GLU A 392 23.20 26.67 32.86
CA GLU A 392 23.39 25.28 33.29
C GLU A 392 24.74 25.07 34.00
N LYS A 393 25.82 25.66 33.47
CA LYS A 393 27.15 25.58 34.08
C LYS A 393 27.21 26.28 35.44
N LEU A 394 26.52 27.40 35.60
CA LEU A 394 26.40 28.10 36.88
C LEU A 394 25.58 27.28 37.90
N ALA A 395 24.48 26.67 37.46
CA ALA A 395 23.64 25.80 38.29
C ALA A 395 24.40 24.55 38.77
N SER A 396 25.20 23.91 37.91
CA SER A 396 26.06 22.79 38.29
C SER A 396 27.19 23.20 39.25
N ALA A 397 27.73 24.43 39.14
CA ALA A 397 28.73 24.93 40.08
C ALA A 397 28.13 25.22 41.47
N MET A 398 26.89 25.71 41.53
CA MET A 398 26.21 25.96 42.81
C MET A 398 25.82 24.67 43.54
N ALA A 399 25.47 23.60 42.80
CA ALA A 399 25.16 22.28 43.36
C ALA A 399 26.38 21.55 43.96
N GLY A 400 27.62 21.97 43.63
CA GLY A 400 28.86 21.40 44.16
C GLY A 400 29.31 21.98 45.51
N THR A 401 28.57 22.94 46.10
CA THR A 401 29.01 23.69 47.30
C THR A 401 28.08 23.55 48.51
N SER A 402 27.22 22.53 48.56
CA SER A 402 26.32 22.30 49.70
C SER A 402 26.33 20.85 50.15
N THR A 403 27.40 20.45 50.82
CA THR A 403 27.40 19.36 51.80
C THR A 403 28.08 19.87 53.05
N GLU A 404 27.30 20.40 53.99
CA GLU A 404 27.42 20.20 55.44
C GLU A 404 26.35 21.02 56.19
N SER A 405 25.85 20.43 57.29
CA SER A 405 25.05 21.01 58.39
C SER A 405 23.52 20.85 58.37
N GLU A 406 23.10 19.70 58.93
CA GLU A 406 22.09 19.44 59.97
C GLU A 406 20.95 20.43 60.31
N ALA A 407 19.75 19.84 60.30
CA ALA A 407 18.69 19.84 61.33
C ALA A 407 18.07 21.15 61.86
N ALA A 408 16.77 21.35 61.57
CA ALA A 408 15.68 21.50 62.57
C ALA A 408 14.32 21.70 61.86
N GLN A 409 13.29 20.95 62.29
CA GLN A 409 11.89 21.37 62.14
C GLN A 409 11.50 22.29 63.30
N PRO A 410 10.54 23.22 63.11
CA PRO A 410 9.17 22.93 63.56
C PRO A 410 8.02 23.53 62.70
N ASP A 411 6.95 22.75 62.62
CA ASP A 411 5.52 23.05 62.87
C ASP A 411 4.74 24.20 62.17
N GLY A 412 3.57 23.79 61.63
CA GLY A 412 2.28 24.49 61.73
C GLY A 412 2.01 25.76 60.90
N GLN A 413 1.32 25.61 59.75
CA GLN A 413 0.00 26.21 59.43
C GLN A 413 -0.24 26.28 57.92
N GLU A 414 -1.35 25.67 57.48
CA GLU A 414 -2.00 25.95 56.19
C GLU A 414 -2.44 27.42 56.11
N PRO A 415 -2.44 27.99 54.89
CA PRO A 415 -3.59 28.77 54.49
C PRO A 415 -4.19 28.32 53.15
N SER A 416 -5.51 28.41 53.14
CA SER A 416 -6.50 28.02 52.13
C SER A 416 -6.47 28.90 50.85
N PRO A 417 -7.24 28.55 49.79
CA PRO A 417 -7.13 29.15 48.47
C PRO A 417 -7.88 30.49 48.36
N PRO A 418 -7.49 31.41 47.46
CA PRO A 418 -8.34 32.55 47.15
C PRO A 418 -9.42 32.17 46.13
N GLU A 419 -10.64 32.52 46.53
CA GLU A 419 -11.90 32.43 45.80
C GLU A 419 -11.97 33.29 44.51
N SER A 420 -12.72 32.74 43.55
CA SER A 420 -13.55 33.36 42.50
C SER A 420 -13.31 34.84 42.12
N GLY A 421 -12.74 35.03 40.93
CA GLY A 421 -12.88 36.23 40.11
C GLY A 421 -13.44 35.86 38.74
N VAL A 422 -14.66 36.32 38.47
CA VAL A 422 -15.47 36.13 37.26
C VAL A 422 -14.71 36.51 35.98
N LEU A 423 -14.69 35.61 34.98
CA LEU A 423 -14.34 35.91 33.59
C LEU A 423 -15.63 36.00 32.75
N PRO A 424 -15.70 36.89 31.74
CA PRO A 424 -16.94 37.25 31.06
C PRO A 424 -17.45 36.12 30.13
N PRO A 425 -18.74 36.12 29.78
CA PRO A 425 -19.29 35.11 28.88
C PRO A 425 -18.72 35.31 27.47
N TYR A 426 -18.13 34.27 26.90
CA TYR A 426 -17.77 34.24 25.48
C TYR A 426 -18.87 33.54 24.70
N ASP A 427 -19.37 34.28 23.72
CA ASP A 427 -20.50 34.00 22.84
C ASP A 427 -20.21 32.82 21.88
N GLU A 428 -21.23 32.01 21.63
CA GLU A 428 -21.16 30.67 21.00
C GLU A 428 -21.19 30.71 19.47
N ASN A 429 -20.83 31.84 18.85
CA ASN A 429 -20.94 32.02 17.39
C ASN A 429 -19.69 32.68 16.79
N VAL A 430 -18.64 31.90 16.53
CA VAL A 430 -17.56 32.32 15.61
C VAL A 430 -17.36 31.26 14.53
N LYS A 431 -17.87 31.57 13.34
CA LYS A 431 -17.55 30.89 12.08
C LYS A 431 -16.06 31.08 11.78
N TYR A 432 -15.38 30.01 11.37
CA TYR A 432 -14.01 30.06 10.87
C TYR A 432 -13.94 30.91 9.60
N GLY A 433 -13.56 32.18 9.75
CA GLY A 433 -13.32 33.11 8.66
C GLY A 433 -13.09 34.52 9.19
N GLN A 434 -11.89 35.06 8.95
CA GLN A 434 -11.40 36.41 9.29
C GLN A 434 -11.09 36.66 10.78
N LEU A 435 -9.81 36.62 11.13
CA LEU A 435 -9.29 37.25 12.35
C LEU A 435 -8.96 38.73 12.05
N THR A 436 -9.83 39.63 12.49
CA THR A 436 -9.50 41.04 12.70
C THR A 436 -9.88 41.48 14.12
N VAL A 437 -8.84 41.88 14.87
CA VAL A 437 -8.77 42.90 15.95
C VAL A 437 -9.12 42.52 17.43
N CYS A 438 -8.16 42.87 18.33
CA CYS A 438 -8.15 43.06 19.82
C CYS A 438 -7.71 41.89 20.76
N PRO A 439 -7.16 42.12 22.00
CA PRO A 439 -6.33 43.18 22.63
C PRO A 439 -5.03 42.59 23.33
N PRO A 440 -4.35 43.17 24.37
CA PRO A 440 -2.88 43.09 24.54
C PRO A 440 -2.36 41.67 24.79
N THR A 441 -1.34 41.26 24.04
CA THR A 441 -0.93 39.86 23.91
C THR A 441 0.13 39.43 24.94
N PRO A 442 0.03 38.20 25.51
CA PRO A 442 0.96 37.68 26.51
C PRO A 442 2.34 37.32 25.92
N SER A 443 3.37 37.32 26.78
CA SER A 443 4.76 36.98 26.41
C SER A 443 4.93 35.55 25.85
N THR A 444 5.98 35.28 25.07
CA THR A 444 6.24 33.99 24.39
C THR A 444 6.22 32.75 25.30
N PRO A 445 6.78 32.74 26.53
CA PRO A 445 6.68 31.58 27.43
C PRO A 445 5.29 31.44 28.08
N GLN A 446 4.55 32.54 28.13
CA GLN A 446 3.21 32.58 28.71
C GLN A 446 2.19 31.98 27.74
N ALA A 447 2.39 32.10 26.42
CA ALA A 447 1.56 31.45 25.40
C ALA A 447 1.60 29.91 25.48
N ILE A 448 2.80 29.31 25.60
CA ILE A 448 2.96 27.85 25.74
C ILE A 448 2.32 27.35 27.05
N LYS A 449 2.51 28.08 28.15
CA LYS A 449 1.87 27.77 29.45
C LYS A 449 0.35 27.88 29.39
N LEU A 450 -0.18 28.91 28.72
CA LEU A 450 -1.61 29.10 28.52
C LEU A 450 -2.21 27.97 27.69
N GLU A 451 -1.54 27.56 26.61
CA GLU A 451 -2.01 26.46 25.77
C GLU A 451 -1.97 25.11 26.48
N TYR A 452 -0.89 24.82 27.21
CA TYR A 452 -0.85 23.64 28.08
C TYR A 452 -1.99 23.66 29.11
N GLY A 453 -2.25 24.82 29.72
CA GLY A 453 -3.37 25.01 30.65
C GLY A 453 -4.73 24.75 30.00
N ARG A 454 -4.94 25.24 28.77
CA ARG A 454 -6.16 25.00 27.97
C ARG A 454 -6.34 23.52 27.65
N LEU A 455 -5.29 22.83 27.21
CA LEU A 455 -5.30 21.41 26.86
C LEU A 455 -5.48 20.52 28.10
N LEU A 456 -4.88 20.90 29.22
CA LEU A 456 -5.06 20.22 30.52
C LEU A 456 -6.52 20.35 31.00
N TRP A 457 -7.10 21.55 30.89
CA TRP A 457 -8.50 21.77 31.22
C TRP A 457 -9.43 20.91 30.33
N LEU A 458 -9.18 20.86 29.01
CA LEU A 458 -9.91 19.99 28.09
C LEU A 458 -9.76 18.49 28.44
N ALA A 459 -8.59 18.08 28.92
CA ALA A 459 -8.35 16.70 29.33
C ALA A 459 -9.06 16.33 30.64
N GLN A 460 -9.33 17.31 31.51
CA GLN A 460 -10.04 17.12 32.77
C GLN A 460 -11.57 17.18 32.63
N GLN A 461 -12.07 17.65 31.48
CA GLN A 461 -13.51 17.67 31.23
C GLN A 461 -14.07 16.28 30.92
N ASP A 462 -15.19 15.97 31.57
CA ASP A 462 -16.07 14.86 31.21
C ASP A 462 -16.91 15.26 29.98
N THR A 463 -16.29 15.12 28.82
CA THR A 463 -16.94 15.31 27.52
C THR A 463 -17.74 14.07 27.14
N SER A 464 -18.93 14.26 26.56
CA SER A 464 -19.69 13.14 26.00
C SER A 464 -18.93 12.46 24.84
N PRO A 465 -19.20 11.18 24.54
CA PRO A 465 -18.49 10.44 23.49
C PRO A 465 -18.57 11.10 22.11
N GLU A 466 -19.67 11.80 21.81
CA GLU A 466 -19.84 12.57 20.57
C GLU A 466 -18.91 13.78 20.44
N ASN A 467 -18.32 14.26 21.53
CA ASN A 467 -17.45 15.43 21.57
C ASN A 467 -16.10 15.13 22.20
N ASP A 468 -15.49 14.01 21.81
CA ASP A 468 -14.20 13.57 22.35
C ASP A 468 -13.02 14.48 21.90
N PRO A 469 -12.42 15.27 22.81
CA PRO A 469 -11.32 16.18 22.48
C PRO A 469 -10.02 15.45 22.12
N ARG A 470 -9.89 14.15 22.46
CA ARG A 470 -8.73 13.31 22.07
C ARG A 470 -8.59 13.22 20.55
N LEU A 471 -9.69 13.33 19.81
CA LEU A 471 -9.67 13.27 18.34
C LEU A 471 -9.04 14.51 17.72
N LEU A 472 -9.16 15.67 18.35
CA LEU A 472 -8.64 16.95 17.83
C LEU A 472 -7.21 17.23 18.28
N TYR A 473 -6.87 16.86 19.53
CA TYR A 473 -5.61 17.25 20.15
C TYR A 473 -4.88 16.03 20.71
N VAL A 474 -3.75 15.67 20.08
CA VAL A 474 -2.86 14.59 20.58
C VAL A 474 -2.47 14.80 22.04
N MET A 475 -2.24 16.06 22.45
CA MET A 475 -1.93 16.41 23.83
C MET A 475 -3.02 16.00 24.82
N VAL A 476 -4.30 16.10 24.44
CA VAL A 476 -5.40 15.67 25.30
C VAL A 476 -5.40 14.14 25.46
N TYR A 477 -5.11 13.40 24.39
CA TYR A 477 -4.95 11.94 24.46
C TYR A 477 -3.79 11.55 25.40
N LEU A 478 -2.64 12.20 25.27
CA LEU A 478 -1.47 11.91 26.10
C LEU A 478 -1.70 12.27 27.58
N ILE A 479 -2.33 13.41 27.86
CA ILE A 479 -2.64 13.85 29.24
C ILE A 479 -3.65 12.89 29.88
N LYS A 480 -4.75 12.54 29.20
CA LYS A 480 -5.76 11.60 29.74
C LYS A 480 -5.17 10.21 30.04
N ASN A 481 -4.14 9.81 29.30
CA ASN A 481 -3.47 8.53 29.49
C ASN A 481 -2.23 8.60 30.39
N GLN A 482 -1.99 9.73 31.08
CA GLN A 482 -0.89 9.91 32.03
C GLN A 482 0.50 9.69 31.40
N ALA A 483 0.69 10.21 30.18
CA ALA A 483 2.01 10.16 29.53
C ALA A 483 3.07 10.90 30.35
N PRO A 484 4.34 10.48 30.33
CA PRO A 484 5.42 11.13 31.06
C PRO A 484 5.53 12.63 30.71
N LYS A 485 5.88 13.45 31.69
CA LYS A 485 6.01 14.91 31.51
C LYS A 485 6.98 15.29 30.38
N THR A 486 8.04 14.50 30.22
CA THR A 486 9.04 14.65 29.15
C THR A 486 8.44 14.45 27.75
N ILE A 487 7.53 13.48 27.59
CA ILE A 487 6.78 13.22 26.34
C ILE A 487 5.77 14.34 26.06
N LEU A 488 5.06 14.81 27.10
CA LEU A 488 4.12 15.92 27.00
C LEU A 488 4.81 17.22 26.60
N GLU A 489 5.91 17.56 27.26
CA GLU A 489 6.71 18.75 26.98
C GLU A 489 7.27 18.71 25.56
N ARG A 490 7.88 17.60 25.16
CA ARG A 490 8.39 17.42 23.80
C ARG A 490 7.27 17.54 22.75
N THR A 491 6.12 16.89 22.98
CA THR A 491 5.00 16.93 22.02
C THR A 491 4.41 18.33 21.89
N LEU A 492 4.23 19.06 23.00
CA LEU A 492 3.74 20.43 22.99
C LEU A 492 4.72 21.38 22.26
N LEU A 493 6.01 21.24 22.55
CA LEU A 493 7.05 22.04 21.88
C LEU A 493 7.12 21.73 20.39
N THR A 494 6.97 20.46 19.97
CA THR A 494 6.88 20.09 18.56
C THR A 494 5.69 20.76 17.87
N GLN A 495 4.52 20.84 18.53
CA GLN A 495 3.35 21.53 17.95
C GLN A 495 3.59 23.02 17.75
N PHE A 496 4.27 23.69 18.67
CA PHE A 496 4.63 25.12 18.52
C PHE A 496 5.82 25.34 17.57
N ALA A 497 6.67 24.33 17.38
CA ALA A 497 7.80 24.37 16.45
C ALA A 497 7.41 24.13 14.98
N ASP A 498 6.13 23.81 14.73
CA ASP A 498 5.58 23.55 13.39
C ASP A 498 5.62 24.81 12.51
N ARG A 499 6.03 24.62 11.24
CA ARG A 499 6.26 25.71 10.27
C ARG A 499 4.96 26.33 9.77
N ASP A 500 3.85 25.59 9.85
CA ASP A 500 2.53 26.02 9.38
C ASP A 500 1.85 27.06 10.29
N LEU A 501 2.44 27.40 11.44
CA LEU A 501 1.93 28.42 12.37
C LEU A 501 2.41 29.85 12.06
N SER A 502 3.24 30.05 11.04
CA SER A 502 4.01 31.29 10.80
C SER A 502 3.23 32.43 10.12
N PHE A 503 2.10 32.84 10.71
CA PHE A 503 1.24 33.89 10.15
C PHE A 503 1.61 35.32 10.57
N ASN A 504 2.36 35.50 11.66
CA ASN A 504 2.80 36.81 12.15
C ASN A 504 4.11 36.73 12.98
N GLU A 505 4.72 37.88 13.25
CA GLU A 505 5.97 38.00 14.01
C GLU A 505 5.89 37.40 15.44
N GLN A 506 4.70 37.38 16.05
CA GLN A 506 4.51 36.77 17.37
C GLN A 506 4.54 35.24 17.29
N CYS A 507 3.90 34.64 16.29
CA CYS A 507 3.94 33.20 16.04
C CYS A 507 5.36 32.74 15.68
N LYS A 508 6.10 33.53 14.89
CA LYS A 508 7.52 33.25 14.60
C LYS A 508 8.37 33.24 15.87
N ASN A 509 8.15 34.18 16.79
CA ASN A 509 8.84 34.24 18.07
C ASN A 509 8.48 33.06 19.00
N ILE A 510 7.21 32.63 19.05
CA ILE A 510 6.78 31.45 19.81
C ILE A 510 7.42 30.18 19.21
N MET A 511 7.42 30.06 17.89
CA MET A 511 8.02 28.94 17.16
C MET A 511 9.52 28.84 17.41
N LYS A 512 10.23 29.96 17.36
CA LYS A 512 11.67 30.02 17.65
C LYS A 512 11.98 29.58 19.08
N VAL A 513 11.23 30.08 20.07
CA VAL A 513 11.38 29.68 21.48
C VAL A 513 11.08 28.19 21.68
N ALA A 514 10.09 27.65 20.97
CA ALA A 514 9.75 26.24 21.02
C ALA A 514 10.83 25.35 20.39
N GLN A 515 11.37 25.73 19.22
CA GLN A 515 12.48 25.05 18.56
C GLN A 515 13.74 25.07 19.42
N GLU A 516 14.11 26.22 19.97
CA GLU A 516 15.25 26.32 20.87
C GLU A 516 15.08 25.42 22.09
N LYS A 517 13.89 25.38 22.71
CA LYS A 517 13.60 24.47 23.84
C LYS A 517 13.66 23.00 23.44
N LEU A 518 13.14 22.64 22.27
CA LEU A 518 13.19 21.28 21.74
C LEU A 518 14.65 20.82 21.50
N HIS A 519 15.51 21.73 21.05
CA HIS A 519 16.95 21.48 20.87
C HIS A 519 17.75 21.40 22.18
N SER A 520 17.25 22.01 23.26
CA SER A 520 17.89 21.92 24.59
C SER A 520 17.49 20.66 25.38
N ILE A 521 16.49 19.89 24.92
CA ILE A 521 16.16 18.59 25.51
C ILE A 521 17.26 17.60 25.10
N ARG A 522 18.01 17.07 26.08
CA ARG A 522 19.11 16.15 25.80
C ARG A 522 18.58 14.80 25.29
N PRO A 523 19.29 14.10 24.37
CA PRO A 523 18.87 12.78 23.90
C PRO A 523 18.67 11.76 25.01
N GLU A 524 19.35 11.91 26.15
CA GLU A 524 19.24 11.05 27.33
C GLU A 524 18.00 11.35 28.20
N GLU A 525 17.33 12.49 28.01
CA GLU A 525 16.18 12.94 28.81
C GLU A 525 14.83 12.46 28.25
N VAL A 526 14.79 12.10 26.97
CA VAL A 526 13.60 11.54 26.32
C VAL A 526 13.97 10.26 25.61
N ASN A 527 13.45 9.14 26.10
CA ASN A 527 13.52 7.88 25.37
C ASN A 527 12.71 8.01 24.06
N ILE A 528 13.42 8.03 22.93
CA ILE A 528 12.83 8.19 21.59
C ILE A 528 11.90 7.02 21.26
N GLU A 529 12.25 5.79 21.67
CA GLU A 529 11.42 4.60 21.46
C GLU A 529 10.11 4.70 22.25
N GLU A 530 10.16 5.25 23.47
CA GLU A 530 8.98 5.51 24.29
C GLU A 530 8.11 6.60 23.66
N TYR A 531 8.72 7.71 23.19
CA TYR A 531 8.03 8.77 22.46
C TYR A 531 7.31 8.26 21.22
N GLU A 532 7.99 7.48 20.37
CA GLU A 532 7.40 6.86 19.19
C GLU A 532 6.28 5.88 19.54
N THR A 533 6.40 5.16 20.66
CA THR A 533 5.36 4.23 21.13
C THR A 533 4.09 4.97 21.53
N TRP A 534 4.20 6.12 22.21
CA TRP A 534 3.06 6.96 22.56
C TRP A 534 2.35 7.54 21.33
N HIS A 535 3.12 8.02 20.35
CA HIS A 535 2.56 8.55 19.10
C HIS A 535 1.96 7.46 18.21
N ARG A 536 2.54 6.25 18.22
CA ARG A 536 1.96 5.07 17.57
C ARG A 536 0.66 4.64 18.22
N ASP A 537 0.55 4.68 19.54
CA ASP A 537 -0.69 4.38 20.25
C ASP A 537 -1.79 5.41 19.95
N TYR A 538 -1.42 6.69 19.84
CA TYR A 538 -2.35 7.73 19.38
C TYR A 538 -2.80 7.50 17.93
N HIS A 539 -1.87 7.12 17.05
CA HIS A 539 -2.21 6.76 15.67
C HIS A 539 -3.20 5.59 15.62
N ASN A 540 -2.94 4.52 16.36
CA ASN A 540 -3.83 3.36 16.47
C ASN A 540 -5.21 3.73 17.02
N PHE A 541 -5.29 4.67 17.98
CA PHE A 541 -6.55 5.20 18.48
C PHE A 541 -7.33 5.93 17.38
N ARG A 542 -6.67 6.78 16.58
CA ARG A 542 -7.30 7.44 15.43
C ARG A 542 -7.79 6.44 14.41
N GLU A 543 -6.97 5.47 13.99
CA GLU A 543 -7.38 4.42 13.04
C GLU A 543 -8.56 3.59 13.57
N THR A 544 -8.53 3.19 14.83
CA THR A 544 -9.65 2.50 15.50
C THR A 544 -10.93 3.34 15.45
N THR A 545 -10.80 4.66 15.57
CA THR A 545 -11.92 5.61 15.46
C THR A 545 -12.48 5.63 14.03
N VAL A 546 -11.62 5.59 13.00
CA VAL A 546 -12.06 5.53 11.60
C VAL A 546 -12.80 4.23 11.32
N PHE A 547 -12.27 3.07 11.77
CA PHE A 547 -12.97 1.80 11.66
C PHE A 547 -14.36 1.86 12.32
N LEU A 548 -14.42 2.36 13.56
CA LEU A 548 -15.67 2.48 14.29
C LEU A 548 -16.66 3.42 13.55
N MET A 549 -16.21 4.59 13.13
CA MET A 549 -17.01 5.58 12.42
C MET A 549 -17.62 5.00 11.14
N ILE A 550 -16.82 4.38 10.28
CA ILE A 550 -17.30 3.80 9.02
C ILE A 550 -18.23 2.63 9.28
N GLY A 551 -17.89 1.75 10.23
CA GLY A 551 -18.75 0.63 10.60
C GLY A 551 -20.13 1.08 11.06
N LEU A 552 -20.18 2.13 11.89
CA LEU A 552 -21.43 2.72 12.36
C LEU A 552 -22.21 3.45 11.25
N GLU A 553 -21.55 4.20 10.36
CA GLU A 553 -22.19 4.85 9.21
C GLU A 553 -22.84 3.84 8.26
N LEU A 554 -22.14 2.73 7.96
CA LEU A 554 -22.66 1.66 7.12
C LEU A 554 -23.80 0.91 7.80
N PHE A 555 -23.68 0.69 9.11
CA PHE A 555 -24.75 0.10 9.92
C PHE A 555 -26.04 0.94 9.84
N GLN A 556 -25.96 2.27 9.96
CA GLN A 556 -27.12 3.17 9.82
C GLN A 556 -27.74 3.17 8.42
N LYS A 557 -26.98 2.80 7.39
CA LYS A 557 -27.44 2.67 6.00
C LYS A 557 -27.96 1.27 5.68
N GLU A 558 -28.07 0.39 6.67
CA GLU A 558 -28.46 -1.01 6.52
C GLU A 558 -27.49 -1.83 5.62
N SER A 559 -26.28 -1.34 5.37
CA SER A 559 -25.23 -2.06 4.63
C SER A 559 -24.44 -2.97 5.58
N TYR A 560 -25.12 -3.98 6.13
CA TYR A 560 -24.57 -4.80 7.21
C TYR A 560 -23.39 -5.68 6.76
N VAL A 561 -23.37 -6.13 5.50
CA VAL A 561 -22.29 -6.95 4.92
C VAL A 561 -20.97 -6.19 4.96
N GLU A 562 -20.99 -4.93 4.53
CA GLU A 562 -19.82 -4.06 4.54
C GLU A 562 -19.48 -3.60 5.96
N ALA A 563 -20.48 -3.27 6.78
CA ALA A 563 -20.30 -2.76 8.14
C ALA A 563 -19.59 -3.75 9.07
N LEU A 564 -19.89 -5.05 8.96
CA LEU A 564 -19.43 -6.07 9.91
C LEU A 564 -17.91 -6.09 10.06
N MET A 565 -17.16 -6.06 8.97
CA MET A 565 -15.70 -6.12 9.04
C MET A 565 -15.10 -4.89 9.75
N TYR A 566 -15.63 -3.69 9.48
CA TYR A 566 -15.19 -2.48 10.19
C TYR A 566 -15.48 -2.56 11.71
N LEU A 567 -16.62 -3.10 12.10
CA LEU A 567 -16.99 -3.28 13.51
C LEU A 567 -16.14 -4.36 14.21
N ILE A 568 -15.79 -5.45 13.51
CA ILE A 568 -14.90 -6.50 14.04
C ILE A 568 -13.49 -5.97 14.26
N TYR A 569 -12.89 -5.30 13.27
CA TYR A 569 -11.54 -4.75 13.38
C TYR A 569 -11.48 -3.59 14.39
N SER A 570 -12.50 -2.71 14.44
CA SER A 570 -12.56 -1.67 15.48
C SER A 570 -12.60 -2.27 16.89
N TYR A 571 -13.37 -3.33 17.12
CA TYR A 571 -13.40 -4.01 18.43
C TYR A 571 -12.05 -4.63 18.80
N GLN A 572 -11.42 -5.34 17.87
CA GLN A 572 -10.13 -6.00 18.11
C GLN A 572 -9.01 -4.99 18.39
N TYR A 573 -8.93 -3.90 17.62
CA TYR A 573 -7.94 -2.85 17.85
C TYR A 573 -8.23 -2.05 19.11
N ASN A 574 -9.50 -1.77 19.39
CA ASN A 574 -9.90 -1.12 20.64
C ASN A 574 -9.53 -1.98 21.87
N LYS A 575 -9.70 -3.30 21.81
CA LYS A 575 -9.29 -4.22 22.89
C LYS A 575 -7.79 -4.12 23.18
N LYS A 576 -6.94 -4.04 22.14
CA LYS A 576 -5.48 -3.86 22.27
C LYS A 576 -5.11 -2.49 22.88
N LEU A 577 -5.88 -1.45 22.59
CA LEU A 577 -5.68 -0.13 23.20
C LEU A 577 -6.08 -0.13 24.67
N LEU A 578 -7.26 -0.68 24.99
CA LEU A 578 -7.79 -0.75 26.36
C LEU A 578 -6.95 -1.62 27.28
N SER A 579 -6.27 -2.65 26.77
CA SER A 579 -5.34 -3.48 27.57
C SER A 579 -4.13 -2.70 28.09
N ARG A 580 -3.86 -1.51 27.54
CA ARG A 580 -2.78 -0.61 27.94
C ARG A 580 -3.28 0.59 28.76
N GLY A 581 -4.59 0.70 29.00
CA GLY A 581 -5.21 1.74 29.82
C GLY A 581 -6.65 2.06 29.40
N PRO A 582 -7.54 2.41 30.35
CA PRO A 582 -8.97 2.60 30.09
C PRO A 582 -9.27 3.80 29.18
N TYR A 583 -8.40 4.82 29.15
CA TYR A 583 -8.57 6.02 28.34
C TYR A 583 -7.82 5.99 27.00
N ARG A 584 -7.23 4.85 26.63
CA ARG A 584 -6.50 4.70 25.35
C ARG A 584 -7.40 4.36 24.18
N GLY A 585 -8.60 3.85 24.46
CA GLY A 585 -9.58 3.42 23.47
C GLY A 585 -10.93 4.13 23.62
N HIS A 586 -11.91 3.59 22.90
CA HIS A 586 -13.33 3.94 22.95
C HIS A 586 -14.10 3.00 23.90
N ASP A 587 -15.35 3.36 24.19
CA ASP A 587 -16.25 2.52 24.98
C ASP A 587 -16.39 1.12 24.35
N LYS A 588 -15.93 0.10 25.08
CA LYS A 588 -15.96 -1.30 24.66
C LYS A 588 -17.39 -1.78 24.43
N GLU A 589 -18.32 -1.39 25.30
CA GLU A 589 -19.71 -1.87 25.29
C GLU A 589 -20.47 -1.37 24.07
N LEU A 590 -20.20 -0.13 23.66
CA LEU A 590 -20.77 0.46 22.45
C LEU A 590 -20.37 -0.32 21.20
N ILE A 591 -19.08 -0.58 21.01
CA ILE A 591 -18.59 -1.32 19.84
C ILE A 591 -19.09 -2.77 19.89
N ALA A 592 -19.08 -3.40 21.06
CA ALA A 592 -19.59 -4.76 21.25
C ALA A 592 -21.06 -4.87 20.86
N HIS A 593 -21.89 -3.90 21.25
CA HIS A 593 -23.31 -3.85 20.93
C HIS A 593 -23.56 -3.79 19.42
N TYR A 594 -22.97 -2.82 18.70
CA TYR A 594 -23.18 -2.70 17.25
C TYR A 594 -22.58 -3.86 16.46
N ARG A 595 -21.47 -4.43 16.92
CA ARG A 595 -20.90 -5.65 16.34
C ARG A 595 -21.89 -6.83 16.45
N ARG A 596 -22.49 -7.06 17.63
CA ARG A 596 -23.50 -8.10 17.83
C ARG A 596 -24.75 -7.86 16.99
N GLU A 597 -25.29 -6.64 17.05
CA GLU A 597 -26.50 -6.28 16.32
C GLU A 597 -26.28 -6.46 14.81
N CYS A 598 -25.11 -6.09 14.28
CA CYS A 598 -24.77 -6.31 12.87
C CYS A 598 -24.78 -7.80 12.49
N LEU A 599 -24.27 -8.68 13.35
CA LEU A 599 -24.33 -10.13 13.14
C LEU A 599 -25.76 -10.66 13.17
N LEU A 600 -26.58 -10.20 14.12
CA LEU A 600 -27.99 -10.60 14.23
C LEU A 600 -28.80 -10.16 13.01
N ARG A 601 -28.58 -8.92 12.52
CA ARG A 601 -29.24 -8.41 11.29
C ARG A 601 -28.84 -9.17 10.05
N LEU A 602 -27.55 -9.50 9.90
CA LEU A 602 -27.06 -10.35 8.80
C LEU A 602 -27.65 -11.76 8.85
N ASN A 603 -27.71 -12.33 10.06
CA ASN A 603 -28.32 -13.64 10.27
C ASN A 603 -29.80 -13.64 9.86
N GLU A 604 -30.57 -12.64 10.28
CA GLU A 604 -31.98 -12.56 9.91
C GLU A 604 -32.18 -12.32 8.41
N HIS A 605 -31.32 -11.51 7.79
CA HIS A 605 -31.33 -11.32 6.33
C HIS A 605 -31.03 -12.62 5.58
N ALA A 606 -30.00 -13.36 5.99
CA ALA A 606 -29.67 -14.66 5.41
C ALA A 606 -30.78 -15.70 5.64
N ALA A 607 -31.43 -15.67 6.81
CA ALA A 607 -32.56 -16.53 7.10
C ALA A 607 -33.78 -16.19 6.21
N ALA A 608 -34.03 -14.92 5.92
CA ALA A 608 -35.10 -14.50 5.00
C ALA A 608 -34.83 -14.94 3.56
N LEU A 609 -33.58 -14.81 3.08
CA LEU A 609 -33.15 -15.30 1.77
C LEU A 609 -33.23 -16.83 1.67
N PHE A 610 -32.93 -17.56 2.75
CA PHE A 610 -33.13 -19.00 2.79
C PHE A 610 -34.61 -19.40 2.70
N GLN A 611 -35.52 -18.65 3.32
CA GLN A 611 -36.95 -18.94 3.31
C GLN A 611 -37.63 -18.70 1.96
N SER A 612 -37.08 -17.85 1.09
CA SER A 612 -37.70 -17.55 -0.20
C SER A 612 -37.67 -18.74 -1.16
N GLY A 613 -36.70 -19.64 -0.99
CA GLY A 613 -36.56 -20.88 -1.77
C GLY A 613 -36.06 -20.69 -3.19
N GLU A 614 -35.77 -19.46 -3.63
CA GLU A 614 -35.21 -19.19 -4.96
C GLU A 614 -33.70 -19.47 -4.99
N GLU A 615 -33.21 -20.15 -6.03
CA GLU A 615 -31.79 -20.50 -6.20
C GLU A 615 -30.78 -19.36 -5.94
N PRO A 616 -30.92 -18.16 -6.55
CA PRO A 616 -29.95 -17.10 -6.33
C PRO A 616 -29.98 -16.59 -4.89
N GLU A 617 -31.17 -16.45 -4.30
CA GLU A 617 -31.35 -15.93 -2.95
C GLU A 617 -30.86 -16.95 -1.89
N LEU A 618 -31.14 -18.24 -2.10
CA LEU A 618 -30.63 -19.33 -1.28
C LEU A 618 -29.09 -19.33 -1.27
N SER A 619 -28.47 -19.21 -2.44
CA SER A 619 -27.01 -19.14 -2.58
C SER A 619 -26.41 -17.92 -1.87
N ASP A 620 -27.04 -16.75 -2.01
CA ASP A 620 -26.60 -15.51 -1.36
C ASP A 620 -26.72 -15.60 0.17
N GLY A 621 -27.83 -16.13 0.69
CA GLY A 621 -28.04 -16.36 2.12
C GLY A 621 -27.02 -17.32 2.71
N MET A 622 -26.71 -18.42 2.01
CA MET A 622 -25.67 -19.36 2.44
C MET A 622 -24.27 -18.76 2.37
N THR A 623 -24.00 -17.88 1.40
CA THR A 623 -22.72 -17.18 1.29
C THR A 623 -22.51 -16.24 2.49
N ILE A 624 -23.53 -15.46 2.86
CA ILE A 624 -23.50 -14.61 4.05
C ILE A 624 -23.20 -15.43 5.32
N MET A 625 -23.88 -16.56 5.50
CA MET A 625 -23.66 -17.39 6.69
C MET A 625 -22.27 -18.03 6.71
N ASN A 626 -21.82 -18.64 5.61
CA ASN A 626 -20.55 -19.38 5.57
C ASN A 626 -19.32 -18.47 5.51
N GLU A 627 -19.39 -17.31 4.86
CA GLU A 627 -18.23 -16.43 4.66
C GLU A 627 -18.12 -15.31 5.71
N LEU A 628 -19.24 -14.90 6.33
CA LEU A 628 -19.27 -13.75 7.24
C LEU A 628 -19.70 -14.14 8.66
N VAL A 629 -20.89 -14.75 8.83
CA VAL A 629 -21.47 -14.97 10.17
C VAL A 629 -20.73 -16.08 10.92
N VAL A 630 -20.64 -17.29 10.37
CA VAL A 630 -20.00 -18.45 11.03
C VAL A 630 -18.54 -18.17 11.41
N PRO A 631 -17.69 -17.58 10.52
CA PRO A 631 -16.32 -17.24 10.90
C PRO A 631 -16.19 -16.20 12.02
N CYS A 632 -17.22 -15.39 12.26
CA CYS A 632 -17.23 -14.41 13.35
C CYS A 632 -17.65 -14.98 14.70
N LEU A 633 -18.40 -16.09 14.74
CA LEU A 633 -18.89 -16.67 16.01
C LEU A 633 -17.76 -17.05 16.97
N PRO A 634 -16.65 -17.68 16.53
CA PRO A 634 -15.50 -17.91 17.39
C PRO A 634 -14.94 -16.62 18.00
N LEU A 635 -14.98 -15.48 17.30
CA LEU A 635 -14.46 -14.21 17.82
C LEU A 635 -15.32 -13.62 18.96
N LEU A 636 -16.60 -13.99 19.02
CA LEU A 636 -17.49 -13.67 20.14
C LEU A 636 -17.24 -14.64 21.32
N LEU A 637 -16.90 -15.90 21.02
CA LEU A 637 -16.71 -16.96 22.01
C LEU A 637 -15.27 -17.07 22.57
N ALA A 638 -14.25 -16.57 21.87
CA ALA A 638 -12.82 -16.81 22.12
C ALA A 638 -12.25 -16.24 23.45
N ASN A 639 -13.06 -15.76 24.39
CA ASN A 639 -12.57 -15.23 25.66
C ASN A 639 -13.39 -15.82 26.82
N GLU A 640 -13.09 -17.05 27.23
CA GLU A 640 -13.81 -17.73 28.32
C GLU A 640 -13.75 -16.98 29.69
N GLU A 641 -12.82 -16.05 29.89
CA GLU A 641 -12.73 -15.24 31.14
C GLU A 641 -13.57 -13.94 31.12
N GLN A 642 -14.04 -13.46 29.96
CA GLN A 642 -14.89 -12.26 29.82
C GLN A 642 -15.83 -12.33 28.61
N ALA A 643 -16.31 -13.51 28.22
CA ALA A 643 -17.37 -13.61 27.24
C ALA A 643 -18.58 -12.85 27.81
N GLU A 644 -18.91 -11.71 27.20
CA GLU A 644 -20.06 -10.93 27.63
C GLU A 644 -21.29 -11.84 27.49
N GLU A 645 -22.11 -11.97 28.54
CA GLU A 645 -23.33 -12.80 28.53
C GLU A 645 -24.20 -12.51 27.29
N ARG A 646 -24.15 -11.26 26.81
CA ARG A 646 -24.79 -10.77 25.59
C ARG A 646 -24.17 -11.31 24.29
N ASP A 647 -22.86 -11.52 24.23
CA ASP A 647 -22.19 -12.14 23.07
C ASP A 647 -22.60 -13.62 22.96
N MET A 648 -22.66 -14.33 24.09
CA MET A 648 -23.12 -15.72 24.13
C MET A 648 -24.60 -15.82 23.74
N ALA A 649 -25.46 -14.96 24.29
CA ALA A 649 -26.86 -14.90 23.93
C ALA A 649 -27.07 -14.65 22.43
N ALA A 650 -26.32 -13.73 21.82
CA ALA A 650 -26.43 -13.46 20.38
C ALA A 650 -26.02 -14.68 19.51
N VAL A 651 -24.99 -15.44 19.92
CA VAL A 651 -24.59 -16.67 19.22
C VAL A 651 -25.69 -17.74 19.34
N GLU A 652 -26.29 -17.89 20.53
CA GLU A 652 -27.39 -18.81 20.74
C GLU A 652 -28.66 -18.39 19.98
N ASP A 653 -28.97 -17.10 19.87
CA ASP A 653 -30.07 -16.60 19.05
C ASP A 653 -29.89 -16.96 17.57
N ILE A 654 -28.67 -16.82 17.05
CA ILE A 654 -28.32 -17.25 15.69
C ILE A 654 -28.54 -18.76 15.55
N ARG A 655 -28.01 -19.57 16.47
CA ARG A 655 -28.17 -21.04 16.45
C ARG A 655 -29.65 -21.44 16.51
N ASN A 656 -30.40 -20.88 17.44
CA ASN A 656 -31.82 -21.15 17.63
C ASN A 656 -32.64 -20.78 16.39
N ARG A 657 -32.31 -19.68 15.71
CA ARG A 657 -32.98 -19.27 14.47
C ARG A 657 -32.89 -20.35 13.39
N TRP A 658 -31.71 -20.91 13.15
CA TRP A 658 -31.51 -21.95 12.14
C TRP A 658 -32.00 -23.33 12.59
N CYS A 659 -31.83 -23.67 13.87
CA CYS A 659 -32.38 -24.90 14.44
C CYS A 659 -33.92 -24.92 14.42
N SER A 660 -34.58 -23.76 14.43
CA SER A 660 -36.06 -23.69 14.37
C SER A 660 -36.65 -24.29 13.09
N TYR A 661 -35.86 -24.40 12.02
CA TYR A 661 -36.26 -25.04 10.77
C TYR A 661 -36.26 -26.58 10.84
N LEU A 662 -35.61 -27.18 11.85
CA LEU A 662 -35.61 -28.62 12.04
C LEU A 662 -37.03 -29.13 12.34
N GLY A 663 -37.52 -30.03 11.50
CA GLY A 663 -38.85 -30.63 11.65
C GLY A 663 -40.00 -29.84 11.02
N GLN A 664 -39.72 -28.73 10.31
CA GLN A 664 -40.71 -28.06 9.46
C GLN A 664 -40.82 -28.75 8.09
N GLU A 665 -42.01 -28.76 7.49
CA GLU A 665 -42.18 -29.20 6.10
C GLU A 665 -41.58 -28.17 5.14
N MET A 666 -40.63 -28.59 4.31
CA MET A 666 -39.94 -27.73 3.34
C MET A 666 -39.53 -28.51 2.08
N GLU A 667 -39.14 -27.78 1.04
CA GLU A 667 -38.68 -28.39 -0.23
C GLU A 667 -37.42 -29.25 0.00
N PRO A 668 -37.28 -30.42 -0.67
CA PRO A 668 -36.15 -31.34 -0.44
C PRO A 668 -34.77 -30.68 -0.57
N LYS A 669 -34.64 -29.69 -1.46
CA LYS A 669 -33.39 -28.96 -1.68
C LYS A 669 -33.00 -28.05 -0.51
N LEU A 670 -33.98 -27.37 0.09
CA LEU A 670 -33.77 -26.56 1.29
C LEU A 670 -33.40 -27.44 2.48
N GLN A 671 -34.03 -28.60 2.60
CA GLN A 671 -33.75 -29.58 3.64
C GLN A 671 -32.32 -30.14 3.53
N GLU A 672 -31.86 -30.47 2.33
CA GLU A 672 -30.48 -30.90 2.06
C GLU A 672 -29.47 -29.80 2.43
N THR A 673 -29.71 -28.57 1.95
CA THR A 673 -28.85 -27.40 2.24
C THR A 673 -28.75 -27.11 3.74
N LEU A 674 -29.87 -27.17 4.47
CA LEU A 674 -29.91 -26.98 5.92
C LEU A 674 -29.15 -28.09 6.66
N THR A 675 -29.28 -29.34 6.21
CA THR A 675 -28.58 -30.49 6.79
C THR A 675 -27.07 -30.37 6.66
N ASP A 676 -26.59 -29.88 5.52
CA ASP A 676 -25.16 -29.63 5.27
C ASP A 676 -24.61 -28.43 6.04
N PHE A 677 -25.45 -27.42 6.28
CA PHE A 677 -25.05 -26.17 6.93
C PHE A 677 -24.98 -26.27 8.46
N LEU A 678 -25.99 -26.89 9.10
CA LEU A 678 -26.13 -26.91 10.57
C LEU A 678 -24.90 -27.41 11.33
N PRO A 679 -24.17 -28.47 10.89
CA PRO A 679 -22.94 -28.89 11.56
C PRO A 679 -21.90 -27.77 11.69
N LYS A 680 -21.75 -26.92 10.66
CA LYS A 680 -20.80 -25.80 10.66
C LYS A 680 -21.19 -24.70 11.66
N LEU A 681 -22.49 -24.49 11.83
CA LEU A 681 -23.02 -23.49 12.76
C LEU A 681 -22.92 -23.95 14.22
N LEU A 682 -23.08 -25.25 14.47
CA LEU A 682 -23.05 -25.82 15.81
C LEU A 682 -21.61 -26.12 16.27
N ASP A 683 -20.74 -26.58 15.37
CA ASP A 683 -19.34 -26.88 15.67
C ASP A 683 -18.39 -25.74 15.22
N CYS A 684 -18.43 -24.63 15.95
CA CYS A 684 -17.57 -23.46 15.67
C CYS A 684 -16.09 -23.65 16.07
N SER A 685 -15.67 -24.87 16.45
CA SER A 685 -14.38 -25.11 17.10
C SER A 685 -13.17 -25.18 16.14
N VAL A 686 -13.40 -25.23 14.81
CA VAL A 686 -12.35 -25.58 13.83
C VAL A 686 -12.09 -24.50 12.77
N GLU A 687 -12.96 -23.50 12.62
CA GLU A 687 -12.85 -22.49 11.54
C GLU A 687 -12.62 -21.05 12.04
N THR A 688 -11.59 -20.80 12.84
CA THR A 688 -11.06 -19.42 12.94
C THR A 688 -10.34 -19.07 11.63
N ARG A 689 -11.12 -18.74 10.58
CA ARG A 689 -10.55 -18.04 9.42
C ARG A 689 -10.07 -16.69 9.92
N SER A 690 -8.76 -16.52 10.07
CA SER A 690 -8.15 -15.20 10.20
C SER A 690 -8.56 -14.40 8.96
N PHE A 691 -9.43 -13.40 9.12
CA PHE A 691 -9.81 -12.49 8.04
C PHE A 691 -8.52 -11.92 7.44
N ARG A 692 -8.30 -12.17 6.14
CA ARG A 692 -6.95 -12.14 5.58
C ARG A 692 -6.34 -10.75 5.42
N ASP A 693 -7.09 -9.66 5.55
CA ASP A 693 -6.56 -8.28 5.68
C ASP A 693 -7.65 -7.33 6.22
N PRO A 694 -7.30 -6.28 7.00
CA PRO A 694 -8.26 -5.27 7.45
C PRO A 694 -8.82 -4.44 6.26
N PRO A 695 -10.08 -3.97 6.33
CA PRO A 695 -10.64 -3.05 5.35
C PRO A 695 -9.77 -1.79 5.18
N ARG A 696 -9.63 -1.30 3.94
CA ARG A 696 -8.83 -0.09 3.66
C ARG A 696 -9.50 1.15 4.27
N LEU A 697 -8.73 1.91 5.04
CA LEU A 697 -9.19 3.16 5.65
C LEU A 697 -9.00 4.37 4.72
N PRO A 698 -9.94 5.32 4.69
CA PRO A 698 -9.73 6.62 4.05
C PRO A 698 -8.82 7.52 4.90
N SER A 699 -8.03 8.37 4.25
CA SER A 699 -7.26 9.42 4.93
C SER A 699 -8.18 10.57 5.33
N LEU A 700 -8.49 10.69 6.62
CA LEU A 700 -9.36 11.75 7.16
C LEU A 700 -8.54 12.82 7.88
N SER A 701 -8.85 14.08 7.60
CA SER A 701 -8.32 15.19 8.41
C SER A 701 -8.81 15.10 9.85
N THR A 702 -8.08 15.70 10.78
CA THR A 702 -8.44 15.72 12.20
C THR A 702 -9.83 16.31 12.45
N LEU A 703 -10.17 17.40 11.76
CA LEU A 703 -11.48 18.05 11.86
C LEU A 703 -12.58 17.16 11.26
N GLU A 704 -12.34 16.59 10.08
CA GLU A 704 -13.31 15.74 9.39
C GLU A 704 -13.64 14.48 10.20
N LEU A 705 -12.62 13.83 10.78
CA LEU A 705 -12.81 12.66 11.65
C LEU A 705 -13.69 13.01 12.85
N ARG A 706 -13.41 14.14 13.53
CA ARG A 706 -14.21 14.57 14.68
C ARG A 706 -15.64 14.90 14.30
N GLU A 707 -15.85 15.64 13.22
CA GLU A 707 -17.19 16.05 12.78
C GLU A 707 -18.05 14.87 12.32
N ARG A 708 -17.47 13.93 11.57
CA ARG A 708 -18.19 12.72 11.14
C ARG A 708 -18.49 11.82 12.33
N PHE A 709 -17.49 11.54 13.18
CA PHE A 709 -17.69 10.71 14.37
C PHE A 709 -18.76 11.29 15.31
N SER A 710 -18.73 12.61 15.55
CA SER A 710 -19.73 13.31 16.34
C SER A 710 -21.14 13.18 15.76
N ARG A 711 -21.30 13.38 14.45
CA ARG A 711 -22.58 13.25 13.75
C ARG A 711 -23.15 11.84 13.85
N VAL A 712 -22.32 10.83 13.65
CA VAL A 712 -22.72 9.42 13.69
C VAL A 712 -23.18 9.04 15.08
N LEU A 713 -22.41 9.35 16.13
CA LEU A 713 -22.80 9.05 17.50
C LEU A 713 -24.07 9.81 17.94
N THR A 714 -24.20 11.07 17.54
CA THR A 714 -25.42 11.86 17.82
C THR A 714 -26.64 11.23 17.16
N SER A 715 -26.50 10.80 15.90
CA SER A 715 -27.57 10.14 15.17
C SER A 715 -27.97 8.82 15.82
N LEU A 716 -27.01 7.98 16.24
CA LEU A 716 -27.28 6.72 16.93
C LEU A 716 -27.98 6.91 18.29
N ARG A 717 -27.62 7.97 19.01
CA ARG A 717 -28.29 8.34 20.28
C ARG A 717 -29.74 8.77 20.05
N GLN A 718 -30.03 9.46 18.94
CA GLN A 718 -31.40 9.84 18.58
C GLN A 718 -32.24 8.63 18.13
N THR A 719 -31.62 7.65 17.44
CA THR A 719 -32.30 6.42 17.04
C THR A 719 -32.60 5.52 18.26
N SER A 720 -31.64 5.33 19.15
CA SER A 720 -31.85 4.53 20.37
C SER A 720 -32.83 5.17 21.37
N ALA A 721 -33.01 6.49 21.33
CA ALA A 721 -34.04 7.20 22.08
C ALA A 721 -35.45 7.13 21.45
N LYS A 722 -35.57 6.67 20.20
CA LYS A 722 -36.85 6.42 19.52
C LYS A 722 -37.29 4.95 19.60
N GLU A 723 -36.35 4.04 19.82
CA GLU A 723 -36.58 2.59 19.93
C GLU A 723 -36.80 2.12 21.38
N ARG A 724 -36.54 2.99 22.37
CA ARG A 724 -37.00 2.85 23.77
C ARG A 724 -38.31 3.60 23.95
#